data_AF-A0A6M1L3P8-F1
#
_entry.id   AF-A0A6M1L3P8-F1
#
_cell.length_a   1.000
_cell.length_b   1.000
_cell.length_c   1.000
_cell.angle_alpha   90.00
_cell.angle_beta   90.00
_cell.angle_gamma   90.00
#
_symmetry.space_group_name_H-M   'P 1'
#
loop_
_entity.id
_entity.type
_entity.pdbx_description
1 polymer ?
#
loop_
_entity_poly.entity_id
_entity_poly.type
_entity_poly.pdbx_seq_one_letter_code
_entity_poly.pdbx_strand_id
1 'polypeptide(L)'
;MAEEKQDFRSRVVRKRQIKESVQRHNQSSARKAQKAAKGELQVATKELKEAREAYQKAQTDFRAGIIDDEALKKAQEKLKQAKAKYKDAKKVKKKVRKTNPTLSQKASQTGRRITKRTGQEILEMGLEQDDTLSDLVRAKHQIRQTKAMAKQAGRATGKGIKLTYRGAKGTVKLGAKGTKYAYHQTRKGSVKATQETVKVASKTAQTLVATSKALVSAIAPIITNPITWVVTGVISLLLLIVILVSSVFSSNVVQQNEFTLNQSWLHISKVDRQKSSDKVDYYTDIDSILLYMNYRYGGEWEPDAKWDDGFGGKVTGALGFNHFSDALDDIWKEENQDIDHLKTMAELYTNGKEWIKFSKDDLEEYKEILDSQAETGKFLAYQELSNPFYSSNDDKADSEYLTVTKRYGYTDKATIDPTTTLQAKASQKLYAVMDGKITVTTKDLKGEKTKTTNLIIEDKEARFIYYDVSNSRVKTGDRVETGQELATVSGSTQKIAYAKRYGEVDDKDAAWLKNIRDREVSYGYTIQTKKDKKEVWVLTNPGFYFPFVKYAETTIVTQTPSEMSGRAKQFYDLVKKYLPQATDNGIAAIVGCFGVESGINPKRAEGDYLSPPVGASDSSWDDESWLTLGGPAIYGGGYPNILHRGLGLGQWTDTSDGANRNTLLRAYAKRKGKKWYSLELQVQFMLEGDNPYYINIFKQIATGHSDLNSLTAEFLAKWEGVPGNKLAQRQAIAKQALSWFKYPNIVGGGTLASSYNFPEEYRSRFPNPPTQRAMTTQAGNGYPVGQCTWYSYNRLVELGSITDLSGSYGYLGNGQNWVASLVAKGWRYSPTPIKGAVVSTAGGFDGTFPQWGHVGIVEVVNPDGSFLVSELNYGGIQHKIHYRVCRPAPFYSFATPK
;
A
#
# COMPACT_ATOMS: atom_id res chain seq x y z
N MET A 1 3.60 36.48 -62.29
CA MET A 1 2.26 36.69 -61.69
C MET A 1 1.43 35.41 -61.45
N ALA A 2 1.64 34.29 -62.17
CA ALA A 2 0.82 33.07 -62.01
C ALA A 2 1.17 32.22 -60.76
N GLU A 3 2.46 32.02 -60.46
CA GLU A 3 2.90 31.23 -59.30
C GLU A 3 2.59 31.90 -57.95
N GLU A 4 2.69 33.23 -57.87
CA GLU A 4 2.42 33.99 -56.65
C GLU A 4 0.93 33.99 -56.27
N LYS A 5 0.04 34.03 -57.28
CA LYS A 5 -1.41 33.84 -57.10
C LYS A 5 -1.75 32.39 -56.69
N GLN A 6 -0.98 31.41 -57.17
CA GLN A 6 -1.16 30.00 -56.82
C GLN A 6 -0.70 29.69 -55.38
N ASP A 7 0.41 30.28 -54.92
CA ASP A 7 0.87 30.19 -53.53
C ASP A 7 -0.10 30.90 -52.56
N PHE A 8 -0.61 32.09 -52.90
CA PHE A 8 -1.61 32.78 -52.09
C PHE A 8 -2.92 31.97 -51.94
N ARG A 9 -3.46 31.42 -53.03
CA ARG A 9 -4.65 30.55 -52.99
C ARG A 9 -4.42 29.30 -52.15
N SER A 10 -3.24 28.67 -52.27
CA SER A 10 -2.89 27.48 -51.46
C SER A 10 -2.83 27.78 -49.95
N ARG A 11 -2.30 28.95 -49.57
CA ARG A 11 -2.23 29.41 -48.17
C ARG A 11 -3.60 29.73 -47.59
N VAL A 12 -4.51 30.31 -48.38
CA VAL A 12 -5.89 30.60 -47.98
C VAL A 12 -6.68 29.31 -47.77
N VAL A 13 -6.61 28.36 -48.71
CA VAL A 13 -7.25 27.04 -48.60
C VAL A 13 -6.74 26.29 -47.36
N ARG A 14 -5.42 26.29 -47.14
CA ARG A 14 -4.79 25.67 -45.96
C ARG A 14 -5.25 26.29 -44.64
N LYS A 15 -5.35 27.62 -44.57
CA LYS A 15 -5.88 28.31 -43.37
C LYS A 15 -7.34 27.95 -43.10
N ARG A 16 -8.15 27.84 -44.16
CA ARG A 16 -9.56 27.42 -44.09
C ARG A 16 -9.69 25.98 -43.58
N GLN A 17 -8.93 25.03 -44.13
CA GLN A 17 -8.92 23.63 -43.69
C GLN A 17 -8.51 23.46 -42.22
N ILE A 18 -7.51 24.23 -41.75
CA ILE A 18 -7.13 24.24 -40.32
C ILE A 18 -8.27 24.79 -39.45
N LYS A 19 -8.98 25.83 -39.92
CA LYS A 19 -10.10 26.43 -39.17
C LYS A 19 -11.29 25.46 -39.09
N GLU A 20 -11.66 24.83 -40.20
CA GLU A 20 -12.72 23.82 -40.27
C GLU A 20 -12.38 22.57 -39.45
N SER A 21 -11.12 22.12 -39.45
CA SER A 21 -10.65 21.02 -38.59
C SER A 21 -10.74 21.37 -37.11
N VAL A 22 -10.32 22.57 -36.69
CA VAL A 22 -10.48 23.04 -35.30
C VAL A 22 -11.95 23.14 -34.91
N GLN A 23 -12.80 23.65 -35.81
CA GLN A 23 -14.23 23.81 -35.56
C GLN A 23 -14.95 22.45 -35.40
N ARG A 24 -14.58 21.45 -36.21
CA ARG A 24 -15.05 20.06 -36.04
C ARG A 24 -14.65 19.48 -34.69
N HIS A 25 -13.43 19.72 -34.23
CA HIS A 25 -12.98 19.24 -32.92
C HIS A 25 -13.69 19.96 -31.76
N ASN A 26 -14.04 21.23 -31.91
CA ASN A 26 -14.74 22.02 -30.88
C ASN A 26 -16.22 21.63 -30.70
N GLN A 27 -16.77 20.77 -31.55
CA GLN A 27 -18.12 20.19 -31.39
C GLN A 27 -18.15 19.02 -30.39
N SER A 28 -17.02 18.71 -29.77
CA SER A 28 -16.84 17.61 -28.82
C SER A 28 -16.31 18.13 -27.48
N SER A 29 -16.51 17.36 -26.40
CA SER A 29 -16.00 17.70 -25.06
C SER A 29 -14.50 18.00 -25.07
N ALA A 30 -14.02 18.79 -24.11
CA ALA A 30 -12.65 19.31 -24.13
C ALA A 30 -11.56 18.24 -24.20
N ARG A 31 -11.77 17.12 -23.50
CA ARG A 31 -10.87 15.95 -23.58
C ARG A 31 -10.94 15.29 -24.96
N LYS A 32 -12.14 15.13 -25.55
CA LYS A 32 -12.38 14.51 -26.86
C LYS A 32 -11.80 15.32 -28.02
N ALA A 33 -11.97 16.64 -27.98
CA ALA A 33 -11.37 17.58 -28.92
C ALA A 33 -9.83 17.48 -28.93
N GLN A 34 -9.20 17.55 -27.74
CA GLN A 34 -7.74 17.46 -27.62
C GLN A 34 -7.19 16.09 -28.03
N LYS A 35 -7.93 15.02 -27.75
CA LYS A 35 -7.62 13.63 -28.12
C LYS A 35 -7.63 13.44 -29.64
N ALA A 36 -8.68 13.89 -30.33
CA ALA A 36 -8.81 13.79 -31.78
C ALA A 36 -7.71 14.58 -32.52
N ALA A 37 -7.44 15.82 -32.11
CA ALA A 37 -6.37 16.62 -32.68
C ALA A 37 -4.96 16.05 -32.41
N LYS A 38 -4.77 15.29 -31.31
CA LYS A 38 -3.53 14.57 -31.02
C LYS A 38 -3.36 13.34 -31.92
N GLY A 39 -4.44 12.62 -32.22
CA GLY A 39 -4.46 11.49 -33.16
C GLY A 39 -4.12 11.92 -34.59
N GLU A 40 -4.70 13.01 -35.07
CA GLU A 40 -4.39 13.56 -36.40
C GLU A 40 -2.89 13.91 -36.55
N LEU A 41 -2.26 14.45 -35.49
CA LEU A 41 -0.83 14.72 -35.48
C LEU A 41 0.01 13.43 -35.50
N GLN A 42 -0.43 12.37 -34.85
CA GLN A 42 0.28 11.08 -34.84
C GLN A 42 0.28 10.43 -36.23
N VAL A 43 -0.88 10.41 -36.90
CA VAL A 43 -1.00 9.91 -38.28
C VAL A 43 -0.10 10.71 -39.22
N ALA A 44 -0.18 12.04 -39.18
CA ALA A 44 0.66 12.89 -40.03
C ALA A 44 2.16 12.75 -39.73
N THR A 45 2.54 12.39 -38.50
CA THR A 45 3.94 12.11 -38.14
C THR A 45 4.41 10.78 -38.73
N LYS A 46 3.56 9.75 -38.72
CA LYS A 46 3.86 8.43 -39.33
C LYS A 46 3.98 8.54 -40.85
N GLU A 47 3.03 9.20 -41.52
CA GLU A 47 3.09 9.45 -42.97
C GLU A 47 4.36 10.22 -43.38
N LEU A 48 4.78 11.19 -42.57
CA LEU A 48 6.03 11.94 -42.81
C LEU A 48 7.27 11.05 -42.69
N LYS A 49 7.29 10.11 -41.73
CA LYS A 49 8.39 9.18 -41.54
C LYS A 49 8.49 8.21 -42.72
N GLU A 50 7.38 7.57 -43.09
CA GLU A 50 7.32 6.62 -44.22
C GLU A 50 7.68 7.29 -45.55
N ALA A 51 7.16 8.50 -45.80
CA ALA A 51 7.51 9.24 -47.02
C ALA A 51 8.99 9.66 -47.06
N ARG A 52 9.62 9.87 -45.89
CA ARG A 52 11.05 10.21 -45.80
C ARG A 52 11.92 8.99 -46.07
N GLU A 53 11.56 7.84 -45.51
CA GLU A 53 12.25 6.56 -45.73
C GLU A 53 12.09 6.10 -47.18
N ALA A 54 10.89 6.21 -47.76
CA ALA A 54 10.63 5.91 -49.16
C ALA A 54 11.43 6.82 -50.11
N TYR A 55 11.56 8.12 -49.79
CA TYR A 55 12.39 9.04 -50.57
C TYR A 55 13.88 8.73 -50.44
N GLN A 56 14.37 8.39 -49.25
CA GLN A 56 15.77 7.98 -49.05
C GLN A 56 16.10 6.70 -49.80
N LYS A 57 15.21 5.71 -49.79
CA LYS A 57 15.34 4.50 -50.59
C LYS A 57 15.27 4.80 -52.09
N ALA A 58 14.36 5.67 -52.52
CA ALA A 58 14.31 6.10 -53.91
C ALA A 58 15.61 6.80 -54.33
N GLN A 59 16.23 7.62 -53.47
CA GLN A 59 17.54 8.23 -53.76
C GLN A 59 18.65 7.19 -53.92
N THR A 60 18.67 6.14 -53.08
CA THR A 60 19.67 5.07 -53.20
C THR A 60 19.44 4.22 -54.44
N ASP A 61 18.19 3.87 -54.72
CA ASP A 61 17.80 3.04 -55.85
C ASP A 61 18.03 3.79 -57.17
N PHE A 62 17.79 5.11 -57.20
CA PHE A 62 18.09 5.96 -58.36
C PHE A 62 19.60 6.06 -58.61
N ARG A 63 20.42 6.24 -57.57
CA ARG A 63 21.89 6.22 -57.68
C ARG A 63 22.44 4.86 -58.14
N ALA A 64 21.73 3.78 -57.82
CA ALA A 64 22.06 2.43 -58.25
C ALA A 64 21.49 2.06 -59.63
N GLY A 65 20.80 2.98 -60.32
CA GLY A 65 20.17 2.75 -61.63
C GLY A 65 18.95 1.82 -61.60
N ILE A 66 18.39 1.55 -60.42
CA ILE A 66 17.28 0.60 -60.20
C ILE A 66 15.92 1.26 -60.47
N ILE A 67 15.79 2.57 -60.29
CA ILE A 67 14.58 3.34 -60.58
C ILE A 67 14.91 4.58 -61.41
N ASP A 68 13.91 5.11 -62.12
CA ASP A 68 14.03 6.32 -62.95
C ASP A 68 13.83 7.63 -62.15
N ASP A 69 14.14 8.75 -62.80
CA ASP A 69 14.01 10.09 -62.21
C ASP A 69 12.55 10.43 -61.86
N GLU A 70 11.59 9.84 -62.59
CA GLU A 70 10.16 10.06 -62.36
C GLU A 70 9.69 9.40 -61.05
N ALA A 71 10.15 8.18 -60.76
CA ALA A 71 9.90 7.49 -59.50
C ALA A 71 10.53 8.23 -58.32
N LEU A 72 11.72 8.80 -58.49
CA LEU A 72 12.38 9.63 -57.48
C LEU A 72 11.59 10.92 -57.21
N LYS A 73 11.15 11.62 -58.26
CA LYS A 73 10.30 12.82 -58.16
C LYS A 73 8.96 12.52 -57.47
N LYS A 74 8.33 11.38 -57.76
CA LYS A 74 7.09 10.94 -57.08
C LYS A 74 7.31 10.71 -55.59
N ALA A 75 8.44 10.11 -55.20
CA ALA A 75 8.80 9.95 -53.79
C ALA A 75 9.07 11.31 -53.09
N GLN A 76 9.70 12.25 -53.80
CA GLN A 76 9.95 13.62 -53.31
C GLN A 76 8.66 14.40 -53.07
N GLU A 77 7.70 14.29 -53.99
CA GLU A 77 6.43 15.00 -53.88
C GLU A 77 5.55 14.41 -52.75
N LYS A 78 5.55 13.08 -52.58
CA LYS A 78 4.92 12.42 -51.41
C LYS A 78 5.52 12.92 -50.09
N LEU A 79 6.83 13.10 -50.02
CA LEU A 79 7.50 13.66 -48.83
C LEU A 79 7.08 15.12 -48.59
N LYS A 80 6.96 15.94 -49.65
CA LYS A 80 6.53 17.33 -49.54
C LYS A 80 5.08 17.44 -49.01
N GLN A 81 4.18 16.59 -49.51
CA GLN A 81 2.79 16.51 -49.06
C GLN A 81 2.68 16.05 -47.59
N ALA A 82 3.42 15.01 -47.20
CA ALA A 82 3.44 14.53 -45.82
C ALA A 82 4.00 15.57 -44.84
N LYS A 83 5.03 16.33 -45.24
CA LYS A 83 5.55 17.48 -44.46
C LYS A 83 4.50 18.57 -44.26
N ALA A 84 3.69 18.86 -45.28
CA ALA A 84 2.63 19.86 -45.20
C ALA A 84 1.52 19.42 -44.22
N LYS A 85 1.03 18.18 -44.35
CA LYS A 85 0.03 17.59 -43.43
C LYS A 85 0.48 17.60 -41.98
N TYR A 86 1.74 17.23 -41.70
CA TYR A 86 2.31 17.27 -40.36
C TYR A 86 2.26 18.69 -39.75
N LYS A 87 2.67 19.70 -40.52
CA LYS A 87 2.66 21.10 -40.06
C LYS A 87 1.24 21.58 -39.75
N ASP A 88 0.23 21.09 -40.47
CA ASP A 88 -1.17 21.47 -40.27
C ASP A 88 -1.79 20.79 -39.07
N ALA A 89 -1.62 19.48 -38.93
CA ALA A 89 -2.06 18.74 -37.75
C ALA A 89 -1.43 19.29 -36.46
N LYS A 90 -0.16 19.74 -36.52
CA LYS A 90 0.51 20.38 -35.38
C LYS A 90 -0.14 21.71 -34.99
N LYS A 91 -0.56 22.52 -35.98
CA LYS A 91 -1.27 23.78 -35.76
C LYS A 91 -2.69 23.55 -35.23
N VAL A 92 -3.40 22.54 -35.75
CA VAL A 92 -4.73 22.12 -35.27
C VAL A 92 -4.65 21.72 -33.80
N LYS A 93 -3.76 20.78 -33.42
CA LYS A 93 -3.57 20.37 -32.02
C LYS A 93 -3.30 21.55 -31.07
N LYS A 94 -2.44 22.49 -31.48
CA LYS A 94 -2.13 23.67 -30.67
C LYS A 94 -3.34 24.59 -30.48
N LYS A 95 -4.17 24.76 -31.52
CA LYS A 95 -5.39 25.57 -31.44
C LYS A 95 -6.48 24.88 -30.62
N VAL A 96 -6.73 23.59 -30.84
CA VAL A 96 -7.74 22.80 -30.11
C VAL A 96 -7.45 22.72 -28.61
N ARG A 97 -6.18 22.60 -28.22
CA ARG A 97 -5.77 22.67 -26.80
C ARG A 97 -6.05 24.03 -26.14
N LYS A 98 -5.97 25.12 -26.91
CA LYS A 98 -6.26 26.47 -26.41
C LYS A 98 -7.76 26.75 -26.34
N THR A 99 -8.55 26.22 -27.27
CA THR A 99 -10.00 26.46 -27.33
C THR A 99 -10.80 25.51 -26.45
N ASN A 100 -10.24 24.36 -26.03
CA ASN A 100 -10.93 23.41 -25.16
C ASN A 100 -10.04 22.91 -24.00
N PRO A 101 -9.76 23.73 -22.98
CA PRO A 101 -8.97 23.32 -21.81
C PRO A 101 -9.76 22.37 -20.89
N THR A 102 -9.08 21.35 -20.33
CA THR A 102 -9.70 20.39 -19.36
C THR A 102 -9.93 21.03 -18.00
N LEU A 103 -10.74 20.43 -17.11
CA LEU A 103 -11.04 20.99 -15.78
C LEU A 103 -9.78 21.29 -14.95
N SER A 104 -8.81 20.36 -14.94
CA SER A 104 -7.50 20.55 -14.29
C SER A 104 -6.63 21.62 -14.98
N GLN A 105 -6.70 21.74 -16.31
CA GLN A 105 -5.99 22.77 -17.05
C GLN A 105 -6.62 24.16 -16.86
N LYS A 106 -7.95 24.23 -16.77
CA LYS A 106 -8.71 25.43 -16.39
C LYS A 106 -8.36 25.84 -14.96
N ALA A 107 -8.36 24.90 -14.00
CA ALA A 107 -7.92 25.17 -12.62
C ALA A 107 -6.48 25.70 -12.54
N SER A 108 -5.53 25.13 -13.31
CA SER A 108 -4.15 25.63 -13.35
C SER A 108 -3.97 26.98 -14.06
N GLN A 109 -4.83 27.30 -15.04
CA GLN A 109 -4.78 28.56 -15.79
C GLN A 109 -5.51 29.70 -15.05
N THR A 110 -6.59 29.38 -14.35
CA THR A 110 -7.36 30.29 -13.50
C THR A 110 -6.68 30.52 -12.15
N GLY A 111 -5.87 29.56 -11.65
CA GLY A 111 -4.98 29.79 -10.50
C GLY A 111 -3.97 30.92 -10.71
N ARG A 112 -3.75 31.35 -11.96
CA ARG A 112 -2.92 32.53 -12.28
C ARG A 112 -3.72 33.84 -12.40
N ARG A 113 -5.05 33.81 -12.50
CA ARG A 113 -5.92 34.99 -12.61
C ARG A 113 -7.33 34.71 -12.08
N ILE A 114 -7.63 35.35 -10.94
CA ILE A 114 -8.94 35.85 -10.45
C ILE A 114 -9.41 35.30 -9.10
N THR A 115 -9.61 36.31 -8.25
CA THR A 115 -10.24 36.46 -6.94
C THR A 115 -11.70 35.97 -6.82
N LYS A 116 -11.93 35.20 -5.75
CA LYS A 116 -13.06 35.19 -4.78
C LYS A 116 -14.54 35.43 -5.15
N ARG A 117 -15.02 35.52 -6.40
CA ARG A 117 -16.46 35.76 -6.64
C ARG A 117 -17.19 34.91 -7.68
N THR A 118 -16.61 33.79 -8.13
CA THR A 118 -17.29 32.90 -9.10
C THR A 118 -17.10 31.43 -8.72
N GLY A 119 -17.20 31.11 -7.42
CA GLY A 119 -17.23 29.74 -6.92
C GLY A 119 -18.63 29.11 -6.98
N GLN A 120 -19.68 29.93 -7.11
CA GLN A 120 -21.08 29.48 -7.05
C GLN A 120 -21.68 29.10 -8.41
N GLU A 121 -21.05 29.41 -9.55
CA GLU A 121 -21.58 29.05 -10.88
C GLU A 121 -20.98 27.75 -11.46
N ILE A 122 -19.94 27.17 -10.82
CA ILE A 122 -19.29 25.94 -11.30
C ILE A 122 -20.04 24.68 -10.83
N LEU A 123 -20.88 24.79 -9.80
CA LEU A 123 -21.66 23.68 -9.26
C LEU A 123 -22.88 23.28 -10.09
N GLU A 124 -23.37 24.13 -11.00
CA GLU A 124 -24.64 23.89 -11.73
C GLU A 124 -24.51 23.53 -13.22
N MET A 125 -23.32 23.36 -13.80
CA MET A 125 -23.17 23.02 -15.24
C MET A 125 -22.41 21.72 -15.55
N GLY A 126 -22.39 20.77 -14.61
CA GLY A 126 -21.66 19.50 -14.75
C GLY A 126 -22.51 18.24 -14.87
N LEU A 127 -23.84 18.34 -14.86
CA LEU A 127 -24.75 17.23 -15.17
C LEU A 127 -25.07 17.28 -16.67
N GLU A 128 -24.31 16.53 -17.47
CA GLU A 128 -24.79 15.77 -18.64
C GLU A 128 -23.62 15.31 -19.55
N GLN A 129 -23.64 13.99 -19.83
CA GLN A 129 -23.14 13.32 -21.04
C GLN A 129 -21.63 13.03 -21.20
N ASP A 130 -21.28 11.80 -20.82
CA ASP A 130 -21.10 10.65 -21.74
C ASP A 130 -19.67 10.15 -22.04
N ASP A 131 -19.67 8.82 -22.09
CA ASP A 131 -18.65 7.79 -22.22
C ASP A 131 -17.75 7.97 -23.44
N THR A 132 -16.52 7.44 -23.36
CA THR A 132 -15.63 6.97 -24.48
C THR A 132 -14.13 6.96 -24.09
N LEU A 133 -13.80 6.64 -22.84
CA LEU A 133 -12.42 6.65 -22.35
C LEU A 133 -11.67 5.30 -22.50
N SER A 134 -12.36 4.16 -22.56
CA SER A 134 -11.73 2.83 -22.47
C SER A 134 -10.80 2.46 -23.66
N ASP A 135 -11.19 2.74 -24.91
CA ASP A 135 -10.51 2.10 -26.06
C ASP A 135 -9.25 2.80 -26.63
N LEU A 136 -8.96 4.06 -26.26
CA LEU A 136 -7.81 4.78 -26.84
C LEU A 136 -6.56 4.81 -25.94
N VAL A 137 -6.66 4.34 -24.69
CA VAL A 137 -5.50 4.18 -23.80
C VAL A 137 -4.64 3.02 -24.30
N ARG A 138 -5.27 1.97 -24.83
CA ARG A 138 -4.63 0.74 -25.33
C ARG A 138 -3.73 0.95 -26.57
N ALA A 139 -4.14 1.76 -27.55
CA ALA A 139 -3.39 1.94 -28.82
C ALA A 139 -2.15 2.86 -28.70
N LYS A 140 -2.11 3.75 -27.70
CA LYS A 140 -1.00 4.70 -27.49
C LYS A 140 0.19 4.05 -26.75
N HIS A 141 -0.05 2.94 -26.05
CA HIS A 141 0.96 2.14 -25.36
C HIS A 141 1.93 1.42 -26.33
N GLN A 142 1.43 0.82 -27.42
CA GLN A 142 2.25 0.01 -28.34
C GLN A 142 3.30 0.81 -29.15
N ILE A 143 3.03 2.07 -29.51
CA ILE A 143 3.94 2.89 -30.36
C ILE A 143 5.14 3.45 -29.56
N ARG A 144 5.03 3.54 -28.23
CA ARG A 144 6.11 4.05 -27.37
C ARG A 144 7.03 2.95 -26.85
N GLN A 145 6.51 1.75 -26.57
CA GLN A 145 7.32 0.60 -26.15
C GLN A 145 8.29 0.10 -27.24
N THR A 146 7.92 0.17 -28.52
CA THR A 146 8.83 -0.13 -29.64
C THR A 146 10.03 0.82 -29.72
N LYS A 147 9.91 2.02 -29.13
CA LYS A 147 10.98 3.04 -29.11
C LYS A 147 11.91 2.88 -27.91
N ALA A 148 11.40 2.39 -26.78
CA ALA A 148 12.17 2.04 -25.59
C ALA A 148 12.99 0.76 -25.82
N MET A 149 12.36 -0.27 -26.42
CA MET A 149 13.01 -1.54 -26.78
C MET A 149 14.15 -1.34 -27.80
N ALA A 150 14.00 -0.42 -28.76
CA ALA A 150 15.05 -0.06 -29.71
C ALA A 150 16.25 0.66 -29.06
N LYS A 151 16.07 1.28 -27.88
CA LYS A 151 17.12 2.00 -27.14
C LYS A 151 17.87 1.06 -26.19
N GLN A 152 17.20 0.05 -25.65
CA GLN A 152 17.76 -0.96 -24.74
C GLN A 152 18.60 -2.02 -25.47
N ALA A 153 18.20 -2.38 -26.70
CA ALA A 153 19.04 -3.21 -27.60
C ALA A 153 20.37 -2.53 -28.00
N GLY A 154 20.47 -1.20 -27.88
CA GLY A 154 21.68 -0.43 -28.15
C GLY A 154 22.73 -0.43 -27.04
N ARG A 155 22.44 -1.03 -25.87
CA ARG A 155 23.32 -0.98 -24.67
C ARG A 155 23.88 -2.34 -24.24
N ALA A 156 23.59 -3.43 -24.95
CA ALA A 156 24.18 -4.75 -24.70
C ALA A 156 25.38 -5.04 -25.64
N THR A 157 26.56 -4.64 -25.14
CA THR A 157 27.90 -5.25 -25.27
C THR A 157 28.57 -5.46 -26.65
N GLY A 158 29.77 -4.89 -26.78
CA GLY A 158 30.70 -5.08 -27.89
C GLY A 158 31.38 -6.46 -27.92
N LYS A 159 31.90 -6.78 -29.11
CA LYS A 159 32.68 -7.99 -29.49
C LYS A 159 31.88 -9.29 -29.63
N GLY A 160 31.00 -9.32 -30.63
CA GLY A 160 30.43 -10.55 -31.22
C GLY A 160 29.98 -10.35 -32.67
N ILE A 161 30.52 -9.34 -33.34
CA ILE A 161 30.10 -8.89 -34.68
C ILE A 161 30.94 -9.63 -35.72
N LYS A 162 30.45 -10.76 -36.26
CA LYS A 162 30.51 -11.05 -37.71
C LYS A 162 29.90 -12.38 -38.18
N LEU A 163 29.66 -13.36 -37.31
CA LEU A 163 29.37 -14.74 -37.79
C LEU A 163 27.96 -15.29 -37.54
N THR A 164 27.09 -14.58 -36.83
CA THR A 164 25.66 -14.93 -36.71
C THR A 164 24.74 -14.08 -37.61
N TYR A 165 25.32 -13.16 -38.40
CA TYR A 165 24.60 -12.24 -39.28
C TYR A 165 24.14 -12.86 -40.63
N ARG A 166 24.39 -14.17 -40.85
CA ARG A 166 23.93 -14.89 -42.06
C ARG A 166 23.12 -16.17 -41.82
N GLY A 167 23.06 -16.68 -40.58
CA GLY A 167 22.18 -17.82 -40.23
C GLY A 167 20.75 -17.41 -39.84
N ALA A 168 20.57 -16.25 -39.21
CA ALA A 168 19.26 -15.77 -38.75
C ALA A 168 18.41 -15.05 -39.82
N LYS A 169 18.96 -14.81 -41.03
CA LYS A 169 18.19 -14.33 -42.20
C LYS A 169 17.56 -15.47 -43.01
N GLY A 170 17.90 -16.72 -42.70
CA GLY A 170 17.40 -17.93 -43.37
C GLY A 170 16.31 -18.70 -42.63
N THR A 171 16.11 -18.46 -41.32
CA THR A 171 15.11 -19.19 -40.50
C THR A 171 13.83 -18.40 -40.20
N VAL A 172 13.80 -17.08 -40.48
CA VAL A 172 12.55 -16.28 -40.48
C VAL A 172 11.71 -16.50 -41.77
N LYS A 173 12.13 -17.43 -42.64
CA LYS A 173 11.40 -17.85 -43.85
C LYS A 173 10.85 -19.29 -43.81
N LEU A 174 10.83 -19.95 -42.65
CA LEU A 174 10.28 -21.32 -42.48
C LEU A 174 9.32 -21.50 -41.29
N GLY A 175 8.80 -20.41 -40.69
CA GLY A 175 7.61 -20.44 -39.81
C GLY A 175 6.29 -20.17 -40.54
N ALA A 176 6.35 -19.76 -41.81
CA ALA A 176 5.20 -19.51 -42.68
C ALA A 176 4.88 -20.68 -43.64
N LYS A 177 5.50 -21.86 -43.46
CA LYS A 177 5.22 -23.07 -44.25
C LYS A 177 4.99 -24.36 -43.43
N GLY A 178 5.01 -24.31 -42.08
CA GLY A 178 4.59 -25.42 -41.21
C GLY A 178 3.12 -25.35 -40.79
N THR A 179 2.50 -24.17 -40.86
CA THR A 179 1.09 -23.93 -40.51
C THR A 179 0.10 -24.39 -41.58
N LYS A 180 0.58 -24.92 -42.71
CA LYS A 180 -0.26 -25.47 -43.79
C LYS A 180 -0.39 -27.00 -43.80
N TYR A 181 0.36 -27.73 -42.96
CA TYR A 181 0.27 -29.20 -42.88
C TYR A 181 -0.36 -29.70 -41.56
N ALA A 182 -0.35 -28.91 -40.49
CA ALA A 182 -1.11 -29.20 -39.27
C ALA A 182 -2.58 -28.72 -39.31
N TYR A 183 -2.98 -28.05 -40.39
CA TYR A 183 -4.33 -27.57 -40.67
C TYR A 183 -5.24 -28.63 -41.34
N HIS A 184 -4.74 -29.85 -41.60
CA HIS A 184 -5.52 -30.91 -42.28
C HIS A 184 -5.79 -32.19 -41.47
N GLN A 185 -5.53 -32.22 -40.16
CA GLN A 185 -5.73 -33.44 -39.33
C GLN A 185 -6.65 -33.29 -38.09
N THR A 186 -7.24 -32.13 -37.81
CA THR A 186 -8.25 -31.98 -36.72
C THR A 186 -9.57 -31.39 -37.22
N ARG A 187 -9.85 -31.58 -38.52
CA ARG A 187 -11.14 -31.37 -39.18
C ARG A 187 -11.87 -32.70 -39.39
N LYS A 188 -12.08 -33.49 -38.33
CA LYS A 188 -12.99 -34.66 -38.36
C LYS A 188 -13.76 -34.95 -37.05
N GLY A 189 -13.68 -34.09 -36.02
CA GLY A 189 -14.35 -34.35 -34.72
C GLY A 189 -15.53 -33.43 -34.38
N SER A 190 -15.55 -32.17 -34.81
CA SER A 190 -16.48 -31.16 -34.31
C SER A 190 -17.61 -30.76 -35.28
N VAL A 191 -17.78 -31.50 -36.37
CA VAL A 191 -18.91 -31.34 -37.33
C VAL A 191 -20.09 -32.27 -36.99
N LYS A 192 -20.03 -33.06 -35.91
CA LYS A 192 -21.10 -33.99 -35.51
C LYS A 192 -21.93 -33.60 -34.28
N ALA A 193 -21.68 -32.45 -33.65
CA ALA A 193 -22.44 -32.00 -32.47
C ALA A 193 -23.23 -30.69 -32.69
N THR A 194 -23.36 -30.26 -33.95
CA THR A 194 -24.13 -29.07 -34.36
C THR A 194 -25.11 -29.43 -35.49
N GLN A 195 -25.72 -30.62 -35.41
CA GLN A 195 -26.78 -31.07 -36.32
C GLN A 195 -28.06 -31.51 -35.58
N GLU A 196 -28.12 -31.43 -34.25
CA GLU A 196 -29.27 -31.93 -33.46
C GLU A 196 -30.10 -30.83 -32.78
N THR A 197 -29.63 -29.59 -32.70
CA THR A 197 -30.38 -28.47 -32.06
C THR A 197 -30.99 -27.46 -33.03
N VAL A 198 -30.89 -27.67 -34.34
CA VAL A 198 -31.48 -26.78 -35.39
C VAL A 198 -32.83 -27.30 -35.90
N LYS A 199 -33.33 -28.46 -35.45
CA LYS A 199 -34.58 -29.06 -35.93
C LYS A 199 -35.89 -28.53 -35.33
N VAL A 200 -35.88 -27.45 -34.53
CA VAL A 200 -37.12 -26.89 -33.94
C VAL A 200 -37.32 -25.39 -34.23
N ALA A 201 -36.37 -24.72 -34.89
CA ALA A 201 -36.50 -23.29 -35.23
C ALA A 201 -36.63 -23.01 -36.73
N SER A 202 -37.14 -23.98 -37.51
CA SER A 202 -37.41 -23.84 -38.95
C SER A 202 -38.91 -23.97 -39.24
N LYS A 203 -39.69 -22.95 -38.88
CA LYS A 203 -41.08 -22.76 -39.36
C LYS A 203 -41.47 -21.28 -39.49
N THR A 204 -40.65 -20.51 -40.21
CA THR A 204 -41.04 -19.26 -40.89
C THR A 204 -39.94 -18.93 -41.90
N ALA A 205 -39.89 -19.64 -43.03
CA ALA A 205 -40.47 -19.18 -44.31
C ALA A 205 -39.91 -17.81 -44.73
N GLN A 206 -38.85 -17.79 -45.55
CA GLN A 206 -38.93 -17.81 -47.03
C GLN A 206 -39.34 -16.46 -47.63
N THR A 207 -38.34 -15.73 -48.14
CA THR A 207 -38.32 -14.69 -49.21
C THR A 207 -37.17 -13.75 -48.84
N LEU A 208 -35.99 -13.75 -49.44
CA LEU A 208 -35.68 -13.55 -50.85
C LEU A 208 -34.18 -13.86 -51.06
N VAL A 209 -33.88 -14.99 -51.70
CA VAL A 209 -32.61 -15.20 -52.40
C VAL A 209 -32.94 -15.68 -53.82
N ALA A 210 -32.96 -14.73 -54.73
CA ALA A 210 -32.75 -14.87 -56.17
C ALA A 210 -32.20 -13.48 -56.54
N THR A 211 -30.98 -13.28 -57.06
CA THR A 211 -30.25 -14.04 -58.06
C THR A 211 -28.79 -13.61 -57.99
N SER A 212 -27.87 -14.58 -57.98
CA SER A 212 -26.46 -14.39 -58.30
C SER A 212 -26.27 -14.22 -59.81
N LYS A 213 -25.40 -13.30 -60.26
CA LYS A 213 -24.30 -13.52 -61.24
C LYS A 213 -23.91 -12.28 -62.06
N ALA A 214 -22.60 -12.20 -62.37
CA ALA A 214 -21.92 -11.40 -63.40
C ALA A 214 -21.70 -9.91 -63.03
N LEU A 215 -20.60 -9.21 -63.37
CA LEU A 215 -19.37 -9.49 -64.12
C LEU A 215 -18.33 -8.40 -63.75
N VAL A 216 -17.09 -8.64 -64.12
CA VAL A 216 -15.89 -7.79 -64.02
C VAL A 216 -15.86 -6.68 -65.10
N SER A 217 -15.17 -5.55 -64.82
CA SER A 217 -14.31 -4.73 -65.72
C SER A 217 -14.60 -3.22 -65.90
N ALA A 218 -13.50 -2.46 -65.90
CA ALA A 218 -13.23 -1.16 -66.55
C ALA A 218 -13.65 0.20 -65.91
N ILE A 219 -12.61 0.93 -65.44
CA ILE A 219 -12.21 2.34 -65.65
C ILE A 219 -13.28 3.48 -65.66
N ALA A 220 -12.98 4.52 -64.87
CA ALA A 220 -13.70 5.79 -64.59
C ALA A 220 -14.23 6.58 -65.82
N PRO A 221 -15.28 7.46 -65.68
CA PRO A 221 -15.15 8.78 -65.04
C PRO A 221 -16.38 9.34 -64.26
N ILE A 222 -16.09 10.15 -63.22
CA ILE A 222 -16.70 11.47 -62.88
C ILE A 222 -18.26 11.61 -62.68
N ILE A 223 -18.64 11.91 -61.42
CA ILE A 223 -19.67 12.84 -60.90
C ILE A 223 -21.18 12.52 -61.14
N THR A 224 -21.93 12.23 -60.05
CA THR A 224 -23.07 13.04 -59.54
C THR A 224 -23.74 12.38 -58.29
N ASN A 225 -23.66 13.06 -57.13
CA ASN A 225 -24.57 13.01 -55.96
C ASN A 225 -24.61 11.76 -55.01
N PRO A 226 -25.08 11.90 -53.74
CA PRO A 226 -24.27 11.54 -52.57
C PRO A 226 -25.06 10.72 -51.52
N ILE A 227 -25.03 9.39 -51.54
CA ILE A 227 -25.59 8.59 -50.44
C ILE A 227 -24.70 7.36 -50.21
N THR A 228 -23.69 7.49 -49.36
CA THR A 228 -22.87 6.36 -48.87
C THR A 228 -22.29 6.64 -47.48
N TRP A 229 -23.15 6.83 -46.47
CA TRP A 229 -22.71 6.90 -45.06
C TRP A 229 -23.35 5.85 -44.15
N VAL A 230 -24.30 5.03 -44.65
CA VAL A 230 -25.04 4.09 -43.78
C VAL A 230 -24.52 2.65 -43.83
N VAL A 231 -23.96 2.17 -44.96
CA VAL A 231 -23.49 0.77 -45.08
C VAL A 231 -22.05 0.58 -44.55
N THR A 232 -21.21 1.61 -44.62
CA THR A 232 -19.85 1.58 -44.05
C THR A 232 -19.85 1.55 -42.52
N GLY A 233 -20.89 2.08 -41.88
CA GLY A 233 -21.02 2.14 -40.42
C GLY A 233 -21.19 0.76 -39.77
N VAL A 234 -22.00 -0.12 -40.36
CA VAL A 234 -22.34 -1.42 -39.75
C VAL A 234 -21.22 -2.45 -39.93
N ILE A 235 -20.54 -2.47 -41.09
CA ILE A 235 -19.39 -3.34 -41.34
C ILE A 235 -18.16 -2.87 -40.54
N SER A 236 -17.98 -1.56 -40.38
CA SER A 236 -16.90 -1.02 -39.54
C SER A 236 -17.15 -1.30 -38.06
N LEU A 237 -18.40 -1.27 -37.58
CA LEU A 237 -18.74 -1.62 -36.19
C LEU A 237 -18.49 -3.11 -35.91
N LEU A 238 -18.84 -4.01 -36.83
CA LEU A 238 -18.60 -5.45 -36.67
C LEU A 238 -17.12 -5.83 -36.79
N LEU A 239 -16.35 -5.18 -37.68
CA LEU A 239 -14.88 -5.31 -37.73
C LEU A 239 -14.22 -4.68 -36.50
N LEU A 240 -14.77 -3.60 -35.95
CA LEU A 240 -14.27 -2.94 -34.75
C LEU A 240 -14.57 -3.79 -33.49
N ILE A 241 -15.68 -4.52 -33.44
CA ILE A 241 -15.97 -5.51 -32.39
C ILE A 241 -15.06 -6.75 -32.52
N VAL A 242 -14.81 -7.26 -33.74
CA VAL A 242 -13.87 -8.38 -33.94
C VAL A 242 -12.41 -7.98 -33.67
N ILE A 243 -12.00 -6.75 -34.02
CA ILE A 243 -10.66 -6.19 -33.74
C ILE A 243 -10.51 -5.82 -32.25
N LEU A 244 -11.55 -5.33 -31.58
CA LEU A 244 -11.51 -5.08 -30.13
C LEU A 244 -11.39 -6.37 -29.32
N VAL A 245 -12.04 -7.46 -29.77
CA VAL A 245 -11.96 -8.76 -29.09
C VAL A 245 -10.68 -9.53 -29.42
N SER A 246 -9.98 -9.21 -30.52
CA SER A 246 -8.68 -9.82 -30.89
C SER A 246 -7.45 -8.92 -30.64
N SER A 247 -7.61 -7.74 -30.03
CA SER A 247 -6.51 -6.83 -29.62
C SER A 247 -6.31 -6.71 -28.10
N VAL A 248 -7.02 -7.52 -27.31
CA VAL A 248 -6.64 -7.80 -25.92
C VAL A 248 -5.40 -8.71 -25.96
N PHE A 249 -4.44 -8.49 -25.06
CA PHE A 249 -3.13 -9.18 -24.95
C PHE A 249 -1.98 -8.60 -25.78
N SER A 250 -1.46 -7.44 -25.38
CA SER A 250 0.00 -7.15 -25.37
C SER A 250 0.31 -5.75 -24.81
N SER A 251 0.08 -5.51 -23.52
CA SER A 251 0.48 -4.24 -22.89
C SER A 251 0.67 -4.36 -21.37
N ASN A 252 1.81 -4.88 -20.90
CA ASN A 252 2.15 -4.81 -19.49
C ASN A 252 3.48 -4.05 -19.29
N VAL A 253 3.46 -3.02 -18.44
CA VAL A 253 4.64 -2.47 -17.74
C VAL A 253 4.82 -3.17 -16.37
N VAL A 254 4.26 -4.38 -16.26
CA VAL A 254 4.56 -5.38 -15.23
C VAL A 254 4.74 -6.69 -15.98
N GLN A 255 5.98 -7.07 -16.30
CA GLN A 255 6.23 -8.39 -16.92
C GLN A 255 6.37 -9.50 -15.86
N GLN A 256 6.35 -9.14 -14.56
CA GLN A 256 6.48 -10.09 -13.47
C GLN A 256 5.15 -10.81 -13.35
N ASN A 257 5.11 -12.10 -13.68
CA ASN A 257 3.92 -12.93 -13.56
C ASN A 257 3.18 -12.64 -12.24
N GLU A 258 1.85 -12.55 -12.27
CA GLU A 258 1.00 -12.27 -11.09
C GLU A 258 1.37 -13.12 -9.87
N PHE A 259 1.78 -14.37 -10.07
CA PHE A 259 2.24 -15.26 -9.01
C PHE A 259 3.55 -14.80 -8.37
N THR A 260 4.50 -14.35 -9.19
CA THR A 260 5.80 -13.86 -8.74
C THR A 260 5.67 -12.47 -8.10
N LEU A 261 4.80 -11.61 -8.63
CA LEU A 261 4.43 -10.34 -7.97
C LEU A 261 3.87 -10.59 -6.58
N ASN A 262 3.02 -11.60 -6.44
CA ASN A 262 2.49 -12.04 -5.15
C ASN A 262 3.59 -12.58 -4.22
N GLN A 263 4.61 -13.27 -4.74
CA GLN A 263 5.77 -13.68 -3.92
C GLN A 263 6.59 -12.49 -3.43
N SER A 264 6.86 -11.49 -4.28
CA SER A 264 7.57 -10.27 -3.85
C SER A 264 6.80 -9.52 -2.75
N TRP A 265 5.46 -9.49 -2.82
CA TRP A 265 4.61 -8.96 -1.76
C TRP A 265 4.71 -9.75 -0.45
N LEU A 266 4.62 -11.08 -0.54
CA LEU A 266 4.74 -11.95 0.62
C LEU A 266 6.12 -11.81 1.27
N HIS A 267 7.19 -11.64 0.48
CA HIS A 267 8.54 -11.40 0.98
C HIS A 267 8.61 -10.15 1.86
N ILE A 268 8.20 -8.98 1.34
CA ILE A 268 8.27 -7.73 2.12
C ILE A 268 7.32 -7.78 3.34
N SER A 269 6.11 -8.30 3.19
CA SER A 269 5.19 -8.43 4.33
C SER A 269 5.73 -9.35 5.44
N LYS A 270 6.54 -10.36 5.08
CA LYS A 270 7.26 -11.19 6.05
C LYS A 270 8.34 -10.41 6.76
N VAL A 271 9.15 -9.64 6.03
CA VAL A 271 10.21 -8.79 6.59
C VAL A 271 9.62 -7.80 7.59
N ASP A 272 8.49 -7.16 7.24
CA ASP A 272 7.72 -6.30 8.15
C ASP A 272 7.44 -6.99 9.49
N ARG A 273 6.88 -8.19 9.48
CA ARG A 273 6.56 -8.94 10.71
C ARG A 273 7.81 -9.43 11.45
N GLN A 274 8.87 -9.80 10.73
CA GLN A 274 10.13 -10.23 11.32
C GLN A 274 10.87 -9.12 12.05
N LYS A 275 10.78 -7.89 11.52
CA LYS A 275 11.48 -6.71 12.02
C LYS A 275 10.62 -5.88 12.97
N SER A 276 9.32 -6.09 12.99
CA SER A 276 8.42 -5.49 13.98
C SER A 276 8.82 -5.90 15.40
N SER A 277 8.65 -4.97 16.33
CA SER A 277 9.02 -5.07 17.74
C SER A 277 8.00 -4.33 18.62
N ASP A 278 8.26 -4.28 19.92
CA ASP A 278 7.52 -3.44 20.87
C ASP A 278 7.65 -1.93 20.58
N LYS A 279 8.72 -1.52 19.90
CA LYS A 279 8.98 -0.12 19.54
C LYS A 279 8.41 0.28 18.19
N VAL A 280 8.17 -0.66 17.29
CA VAL A 280 7.71 -0.36 15.93
C VAL A 280 6.97 -1.54 15.32
N ASP A 281 5.80 -1.26 14.74
CA ASP A 281 4.95 -2.21 14.05
C ASP A 281 4.91 -1.83 12.56
N TYR A 282 5.69 -2.52 11.73
CA TYR A 282 5.97 -2.14 10.34
C TYR A 282 4.88 -2.55 9.35
N TYR A 283 4.34 -1.59 8.60
CA TYR A 283 3.49 -1.85 7.45
C TYR A 283 3.99 -0.99 6.29
N THR A 284 5.04 -1.48 5.63
CA THR A 284 5.69 -0.79 4.52
C THR A 284 4.74 -0.62 3.33
N ASP A 285 4.92 0.46 2.56
CA ASP A 285 4.22 0.68 1.29
C ASP A 285 4.79 -0.22 0.19
N ILE A 286 4.41 -1.49 0.25
CA ILE A 286 4.89 -2.54 -0.65
C ILE A 286 4.58 -2.21 -2.11
N ASP A 287 3.44 -1.58 -2.42
CA ASP A 287 3.07 -1.20 -3.79
C ASP A 287 4.15 -0.31 -4.42
N SER A 288 4.59 0.72 -3.70
CA SER A 288 5.61 1.66 -4.20
C SER A 288 6.94 0.97 -4.47
N ILE A 289 7.32 -0.02 -3.64
CA ILE A 289 8.53 -0.84 -3.86
C ILE A 289 8.35 -1.68 -5.13
N LEU A 290 7.23 -2.38 -5.28
CA LEU A 290 6.99 -3.25 -6.43
C LEU A 290 6.88 -2.47 -7.74
N LEU A 291 6.24 -1.30 -7.72
CA LEU A 291 6.17 -0.41 -8.88
C LEU A 291 7.56 0.09 -9.31
N TYR A 292 8.38 0.48 -8.34
CA TYR A 292 9.76 0.88 -8.59
C TYR A 292 10.57 -0.26 -9.22
N MET A 293 10.50 -1.45 -8.62
CA MET A 293 11.23 -2.62 -9.10
C MET A 293 10.80 -3.03 -10.51
N ASN A 294 9.48 -2.96 -10.78
CA ASN A 294 8.92 -3.24 -12.11
C ASN A 294 9.34 -2.22 -13.18
N TYR A 295 9.48 -0.94 -12.82
CA TYR A 295 10.03 0.05 -13.73
C TYR A 295 11.52 -0.20 -13.99
N ARG A 296 12.30 -0.46 -12.93
CA ARG A 296 13.76 -0.57 -13.01
C ARG A 296 14.24 -1.82 -13.76
N TYR A 297 13.67 -2.97 -13.45
CA TYR A 297 14.12 -4.26 -13.97
C TYR A 297 13.18 -4.85 -15.03
N GLY A 298 12.15 -4.10 -15.44
CA GLY A 298 11.06 -4.66 -16.21
C GLY A 298 10.32 -5.67 -15.35
N GLY A 299 9.83 -6.76 -15.93
CA GLY A 299 9.21 -7.81 -15.12
C GLY A 299 9.77 -9.20 -15.34
N GLU A 300 11.00 -9.29 -15.80
CA GLU A 300 11.73 -10.57 -15.85
C GLU A 300 12.43 -10.88 -14.51
N TRP A 301 12.17 -10.08 -13.45
CA TRP A 301 12.76 -10.28 -12.14
C TRP A 301 11.81 -11.05 -11.20
N GLU A 302 12.38 -12.00 -10.47
CA GLU A 302 11.70 -12.81 -9.47
C GLU A 302 12.56 -12.83 -8.20
N PRO A 303 11.97 -12.93 -6.99
CA PRO A 303 12.74 -12.90 -5.74
C PRO A 303 13.93 -13.86 -5.71
N ASP A 304 13.78 -15.06 -6.27
CA ASP A 304 14.81 -16.11 -6.30
C ASP A 304 15.76 -16.01 -7.52
N ALA A 305 15.57 -15.02 -8.41
CA ALA A 305 16.45 -14.81 -9.55
C ALA A 305 17.71 -14.03 -9.13
N LYS A 306 18.84 -14.30 -9.81
CA LYS A 306 20.11 -13.62 -9.56
C LYS A 306 20.01 -12.12 -9.80
N TRP A 307 20.66 -11.35 -8.95
CA TRP A 307 20.66 -9.89 -9.00
C TRP A 307 22.08 -9.32 -9.07
N ASP A 308 22.39 -8.61 -10.16
CA ASP A 308 23.75 -8.16 -10.49
C ASP A 308 24.12 -6.76 -9.95
N ASP A 309 23.14 -5.98 -9.46
CA ASP A 309 23.36 -4.62 -8.94
C ASP A 309 23.59 -4.59 -7.40
N GLY A 310 23.65 -5.76 -6.75
CA GLY A 310 23.73 -5.91 -5.28
C GLY A 310 25.12 -5.73 -4.64
N PHE A 311 25.20 -5.91 -3.32
CA PHE A 311 26.44 -5.74 -2.55
C PHE A 311 27.54 -6.67 -3.10
N GLY A 312 28.69 -6.10 -3.48
CA GLY A 312 29.79 -6.81 -4.16
C GLY A 312 29.79 -6.72 -5.70
N GLY A 313 28.77 -6.10 -6.30
CA GLY A 313 28.69 -5.78 -7.73
C GLY A 313 28.54 -6.99 -8.66
N LYS A 314 28.75 -6.78 -9.96
CA LYS A 314 28.57 -7.80 -11.01
C LYS A 314 29.32 -9.11 -10.78
N VAL A 315 30.38 -9.10 -9.98
CA VAL A 315 31.19 -10.29 -9.67
C VAL A 315 30.50 -11.20 -8.67
N THR A 316 29.89 -10.66 -7.60
CA THR A 316 29.12 -11.46 -6.64
C THR A 316 27.77 -11.90 -7.21
N GLY A 317 27.13 -11.06 -8.04
CA GLY A 317 25.93 -11.41 -8.81
C GLY A 317 26.16 -12.56 -9.80
N ALA A 318 27.25 -12.52 -10.59
CA ALA A 318 27.60 -13.58 -11.53
C ALA A 318 27.84 -14.95 -10.82
N LEU A 319 28.42 -14.92 -9.62
CA LEU A 319 28.63 -16.11 -8.78
C LEU A 319 27.34 -16.63 -8.11
N GLY A 320 26.24 -15.90 -8.21
CA GLY A 320 24.93 -16.30 -7.67
C GLY A 320 24.75 -16.06 -6.17
N PHE A 321 25.53 -15.16 -5.58
CA PHE A 321 25.43 -14.84 -4.15
C PHE A 321 24.37 -13.79 -3.82
N ASN A 322 23.85 -13.06 -4.82
CA ASN A 322 22.83 -12.04 -4.66
C ASN A 322 21.56 -12.40 -5.46
N HIS A 323 20.40 -12.23 -4.84
CA HIS A 323 19.07 -12.45 -5.42
C HIS A 323 18.23 -11.17 -5.35
N PHE A 324 17.14 -11.08 -6.12
CA PHE A 324 16.26 -9.91 -6.06
C PHE A 324 15.54 -9.76 -4.71
N SER A 325 15.37 -10.84 -3.95
CA SER A 325 14.95 -10.76 -2.54
C SER A 325 15.90 -9.91 -1.70
N ASP A 326 17.22 -9.96 -1.96
CA ASP A 326 18.19 -9.09 -1.30
C ASP A 326 18.01 -7.62 -1.69
N ALA A 327 17.57 -7.34 -2.93
CA ALA A 327 17.22 -5.99 -3.36
C ALA A 327 15.98 -5.46 -2.62
N LEU A 328 14.95 -6.32 -2.44
CA LEU A 328 13.77 -5.98 -1.65
C LEU A 328 14.12 -5.75 -0.18
N ASP A 329 15.01 -6.57 0.40
CA ASP A 329 15.50 -6.40 1.77
C ASP A 329 16.31 -5.12 1.95
N ASP A 330 17.15 -4.77 0.97
CA ASP A 330 17.96 -3.55 1.02
C ASP A 330 17.09 -2.30 0.87
N ILE A 331 16.08 -2.31 -0.02
CA ILE A 331 15.07 -1.25 -0.10
C ILE A 331 14.30 -1.13 1.22
N TRP A 332 13.78 -2.24 1.74
CA TRP A 332 13.05 -2.26 3.00
C TRP A 332 13.91 -1.66 4.12
N LYS A 333 15.18 -2.04 4.19
CA LYS A 333 16.13 -1.53 5.18
C LYS A 333 16.38 -0.03 5.01
N GLU A 334 16.58 0.45 3.80
CA GLU A 334 16.77 1.89 3.56
C GLU A 334 15.54 2.73 3.92
N GLU A 335 14.32 2.20 3.74
CA GLU A 335 13.09 2.84 4.18
C GLU A 335 12.89 2.79 5.70
N ASN A 336 13.21 1.66 6.34
CA ASN A 336 12.68 1.32 7.66
C ASN A 336 13.72 1.19 8.78
N GLN A 337 15.02 1.23 8.50
CA GLN A 337 16.07 1.00 9.50
C GLN A 337 16.13 2.11 10.58
N ASP A 338 15.92 3.36 10.19
CA ASP A 338 15.87 4.48 11.13
C ASP A 338 14.42 4.72 11.55
N ILE A 339 14.05 4.22 12.73
CA ILE A 339 12.69 4.33 13.25
C ILE A 339 12.31 5.78 13.59
N ASP A 340 13.28 6.67 13.75
CA ASP A 340 13.03 8.09 14.04
C ASP A 340 12.91 8.91 12.74
N HIS A 341 13.38 8.37 11.60
CA HIS A 341 13.35 9.02 10.29
C HIS A 341 13.05 8.00 9.17
N LEU A 342 11.82 7.47 9.14
CA LEU A 342 11.39 6.55 8.09
C LEU A 342 11.40 7.26 6.73
N LYS A 343 11.84 6.55 5.69
CA LYS A 343 11.88 7.06 4.32
C LYS A 343 10.86 6.37 3.43
N THR A 344 10.48 7.06 2.39
CA THR A 344 9.63 6.59 1.29
C THR A 344 10.48 6.16 0.10
N MET A 345 9.93 5.30 -0.76
CA MET A 345 10.54 4.97 -2.05
C MET A 345 10.88 6.20 -2.86
N ALA A 346 10.08 7.26 -2.76
CA ALA A 346 10.32 8.52 -3.43
C ALA A 346 11.63 9.20 -3.03
N GLU A 347 11.94 9.16 -1.75
CA GLU A 347 13.22 9.66 -1.24
C GLU A 347 14.36 8.75 -1.67
N LEU A 348 14.17 7.44 -1.69
CA LEU A 348 15.21 6.49 -2.08
C LEU A 348 15.58 6.60 -3.56
N TYR A 349 14.61 6.64 -4.48
CA TYR A 349 14.94 6.77 -5.91
C TYR A 349 15.42 8.17 -6.30
N THR A 350 15.27 9.17 -5.43
CA THR A 350 15.75 10.54 -5.66
C THR A 350 17.15 10.74 -5.05
N ASN A 351 17.35 10.32 -3.81
CA ASN A 351 18.52 10.65 -2.98
C ASN A 351 19.14 9.45 -2.24
N GLY A 352 18.66 8.23 -2.47
CA GLY A 352 19.17 7.01 -1.84
C GLY A 352 20.48 6.50 -2.46
N LYS A 353 20.78 5.22 -2.18
CA LYS A 353 21.93 4.49 -2.70
C LYS A 353 22.02 4.56 -4.23
N GLU A 354 23.24 4.48 -4.79
CA GLU A 354 23.46 4.58 -6.25
C GLU A 354 22.62 3.59 -7.07
N TRP A 355 22.49 2.36 -6.59
CA TRP A 355 21.67 1.35 -7.28
C TRP A 355 20.17 1.63 -7.16
N ILE A 356 19.71 2.39 -6.15
CA ILE A 356 18.28 2.72 -6.01
C ILE A 356 17.93 4.01 -6.79
N LYS A 357 18.87 4.94 -6.85
CA LYS A 357 18.69 6.26 -7.44
C LYS A 357 18.43 6.20 -8.96
N PHE A 358 17.52 7.06 -9.43
CA PHE A 358 17.29 7.29 -10.85
C PHE A 358 18.17 8.41 -11.42
N SER A 359 18.47 8.29 -12.71
CA SER A 359 18.96 9.44 -13.48
C SER A 359 17.84 10.48 -13.62
N LYS A 360 18.19 11.73 -13.99
CA LYS A 360 17.18 12.79 -14.17
C LYS A 360 16.12 12.42 -15.21
N ASP A 361 16.53 11.77 -16.30
CA ASP A 361 15.64 11.35 -17.38
C ASP A 361 14.69 10.22 -16.92
N ASP A 362 15.22 9.22 -16.21
CA ASP A 362 14.43 8.09 -15.70
C ASP A 362 13.46 8.53 -14.60
N LEU A 363 13.86 9.51 -13.77
CA LEU A 363 13.00 10.09 -12.75
C LEU A 363 11.80 10.85 -13.35
N GLU A 364 12.00 11.58 -14.44
CA GLU A 364 10.91 12.28 -15.13
C GLU A 364 9.94 11.28 -15.79
N GLU A 365 10.47 10.22 -16.41
CA GLU A 365 9.66 9.15 -16.98
C GLU A 365 8.87 8.38 -15.90
N TYR A 366 9.52 8.02 -14.80
CA TYR A 366 8.87 7.32 -13.70
C TYR A 366 7.76 8.17 -13.07
N LYS A 367 7.96 9.47 -12.91
CA LYS A 367 6.91 10.39 -12.45
C LYS A 367 5.72 10.45 -13.42
N GLU A 368 5.95 10.45 -14.74
CA GLU A 368 4.85 10.35 -15.72
C GLU A 368 4.08 9.02 -15.59
N ILE A 369 4.75 7.93 -15.21
CA ILE A 369 4.11 6.62 -14.97
C ILE A 369 3.24 6.68 -13.71
N LEU A 370 3.76 7.21 -12.60
CA LEU A 370 3.00 7.40 -11.36
C LEU A 370 1.76 8.29 -11.58
N ASP A 371 1.91 9.40 -12.31
CA ASP A 371 0.79 10.29 -12.66
C ASP A 371 -0.27 9.56 -13.50
N SER A 372 0.15 8.67 -14.42
CA SER A 372 -0.76 7.86 -15.21
C SER A 372 -1.48 6.80 -14.37
N GLN A 373 -0.82 6.23 -13.36
CA GLN A 373 -1.40 5.23 -12.46
C GLN A 373 -2.45 5.85 -11.53
N ALA A 374 -2.34 7.14 -11.21
CA ALA A 374 -3.40 7.84 -10.48
C ALA A 374 -4.72 7.90 -11.27
N GLU A 375 -4.67 7.84 -12.60
CA GLU A 375 -5.86 7.83 -13.48
C GLU A 375 -6.31 6.42 -13.90
N THR A 376 -5.42 5.42 -13.84
CA THR A 376 -5.65 4.08 -14.43
C THR A 376 -5.44 2.92 -13.46
N GLY A 377 -5.04 3.21 -12.23
CA GLY A 377 -4.67 2.22 -11.22
C GLY A 377 -3.23 1.71 -11.35
N LYS A 378 -2.72 1.11 -10.26
CA LYS A 378 -1.29 0.77 -10.11
C LYS A 378 -0.85 -0.42 -10.99
N PHE A 379 -1.65 -1.49 -11.01
CA PHE A 379 -1.34 -2.76 -11.68
C PHE A 379 -2.28 -3.04 -12.86
N LEU A 380 -2.37 -2.12 -13.82
CA LEU A 380 -3.29 -2.19 -14.97
C LEU A 380 -3.31 -3.54 -15.72
N ALA A 381 -2.16 -4.23 -15.74
CA ALA A 381 -1.99 -5.55 -16.33
C ALA A 381 -2.88 -6.65 -15.73
N TYR A 382 -3.22 -6.51 -14.45
CA TYR A 382 -3.92 -7.51 -13.64
C TYR A 382 -5.32 -7.07 -13.23
N GLN A 383 -5.73 -5.86 -13.61
CA GLN A 383 -7.06 -5.36 -13.28
C GLN A 383 -8.14 -6.18 -13.99
N GLU A 384 -8.80 -7.04 -13.23
CA GLU A 384 -9.89 -7.91 -13.69
C GLU A 384 -11.07 -7.96 -12.71
N LEU A 385 -10.95 -7.32 -11.54
CA LEU A 385 -12.00 -7.22 -10.54
C LEU A 385 -12.63 -5.82 -10.55
N SER A 386 -13.95 -5.73 -10.66
CA SER A 386 -14.69 -4.48 -10.54
C SER A 386 -14.87 -4.06 -9.09
N ASN A 387 -15.30 -2.82 -8.85
CA ASN A 387 -15.59 -2.35 -7.51
C ASN A 387 -16.72 -3.18 -6.86
N PRO A 388 -16.52 -3.74 -5.64
CA PRO A 388 -17.50 -4.59 -4.98
C PRO A 388 -18.70 -3.85 -4.38
N PHE A 389 -18.62 -2.53 -4.24
CA PHE A 389 -19.55 -1.72 -3.43
C PHE A 389 -20.44 -0.77 -4.23
N TYR A 390 -20.10 -0.56 -5.50
CA TYR A 390 -20.82 0.32 -6.41
C TYR A 390 -21.23 -0.46 -7.65
N SER A 391 -22.40 -0.12 -8.19
CA SER A 391 -22.86 -0.69 -9.47
C SER A 391 -21.93 -0.23 -10.59
N SER A 392 -21.78 -1.03 -11.63
CA SER A 392 -21.02 -0.65 -12.84
C SER A 392 -21.52 0.62 -13.52
N ASN A 393 -22.75 1.05 -13.23
CA ASN A 393 -23.35 2.27 -13.76
C ASN A 393 -23.15 3.50 -12.86
N ASP A 394 -22.47 3.34 -11.72
CA ASP A 394 -22.14 4.42 -10.79
C ASP A 394 -20.72 4.92 -11.08
N ASP A 395 -20.56 6.22 -11.31
CA ASP A 395 -19.25 6.86 -11.55
C ASP A 395 -18.21 6.52 -10.46
N LYS A 396 -18.67 6.18 -9.24
CA LYS A 396 -17.81 5.76 -8.12
C LYS A 396 -17.19 4.38 -8.33
N ALA A 397 -17.78 3.50 -9.12
CA ALA A 397 -17.20 2.18 -9.40
C ALA A 397 -15.82 2.29 -10.07
N ASP A 398 -15.62 3.34 -10.89
CA ASP A 398 -14.39 3.58 -11.66
C ASP A 398 -13.48 4.67 -11.08
N SER A 399 -13.81 5.24 -9.93
CA SER A 399 -13.06 6.35 -9.36
C SER A 399 -12.82 6.26 -7.85
N GLU A 400 -13.65 5.53 -7.11
CA GLU A 400 -13.53 5.41 -5.66
C GLU A 400 -12.47 4.36 -5.27
N TYR A 401 -11.61 4.74 -4.33
CA TYR A 401 -10.60 3.84 -3.80
C TYR A 401 -11.19 2.86 -2.80
N LEU A 402 -10.85 1.58 -2.95
CA LEU A 402 -11.09 0.58 -1.92
C LEU A 402 -10.07 0.74 -0.80
N THR A 403 -10.55 1.07 0.40
CA THR A 403 -9.71 1.09 1.61
C THR A 403 -9.56 -0.32 2.17
N VAL A 404 -8.35 -0.86 2.10
CA VAL A 404 -7.96 -2.11 2.76
C VAL A 404 -7.60 -1.82 4.20
N THR A 405 -8.36 -2.36 5.16
CA THR A 405 -8.13 -2.22 6.61
C THR A 405 -7.29 -3.35 7.20
N LYS A 406 -7.20 -4.47 6.48
CA LYS A 406 -6.26 -5.56 6.76
C LYS A 406 -5.80 -6.15 5.44
N ARG A 407 -4.50 -6.07 5.15
CA ARG A 407 -3.92 -6.55 3.88
C ARG A 407 -3.69 -8.06 3.89
N TYR A 408 -3.79 -8.66 2.70
CA TYR A 408 -3.25 -9.98 2.42
C TYR A 408 -1.75 -10.04 2.79
N GLY A 409 -1.31 -11.13 3.41
CA GLY A 409 0.12 -11.37 3.69
C GLY A 409 0.40 -11.86 5.11
N TYR A 410 1.63 -11.71 5.56
CA TYR A 410 2.04 -12.17 6.89
C TYR A 410 1.40 -11.34 8.01
N THR A 411 0.74 -12.02 8.95
CA THR A 411 0.18 -11.41 10.18
C THR A 411 1.12 -11.52 11.36
N ASP A 412 1.99 -12.52 11.36
CA ASP A 412 3.10 -12.71 12.28
C ASP A 412 4.33 -13.27 11.53
N LYS A 413 5.34 -13.77 12.25
CA LYS A 413 6.60 -14.24 11.64
C LYS A 413 6.45 -15.49 10.74
N ALA A 414 5.35 -16.23 10.86
CA ALA A 414 5.16 -17.51 10.20
C ALA A 414 3.78 -17.64 9.51
N THR A 415 2.76 -16.92 9.97
CA THR A 415 1.39 -17.06 9.50
C THR A 415 1.08 -16.07 8.38
N ILE A 416 0.63 -16.60 7.24
CA ILE A 416 0.04 -15.80 6.16
C ILE A 416 -1.47 -15.84 6.30
N ASP A 417 -2.10 -14.67 6.35
CA ASP A 417 -3.54 -14.50 6.16
C ASP A 417 -3.81 -14.32 4.65
N PRO A 418 -4.48 -15.28 4.00
CA PRO A 418 -4.77 -15.21 2.57
C PRO A 418 -5.97 -14.30 2.26
N THR A 419 -6.50 -13.59 3.25
CA THR A 419 -7.67 -12.73 3.11
C THR A 419 -7.29 -11.25 3.14
N THR A 420 -8.11 -10.43 2.48
CA THR A 420 -8.07 -8.97 2.56
C THR A 420 -9.37 -8.49 3.20
N THR A 421 -9.30 -7.49 4.07
CA THR A 421 -10.49 -6.86 4.65
C THR A 421 -10.64 -5.45 4.11
N LEU A 422 -11.80 -5.16 3.53
CA LEU A 422 -12.18 -3.87 2.98
C LEU A 422 -13.03 -3.09 3.99
N GLN A 423 -12.83 -1.79 4.07
CA GLN A 423 -13.74 -0.89 4.77
C GLN A 423 -15.11 -0.88 4.07
N ALA A 424 -16.18 -0.97 4.84
CA ALA A 424 -17.55 -0.97 4.31
C ALA A 424 -18.53 -0.35 5.32
N LYS A 425 -19.79 -0.22 4.92
CA LYS A 425 -20.89 0.16 5.82
C LYS A 425 -21.82 -1.03 6.01
N ALA A 426 -22.40 -1.15 7.21
CA ALA A 426 -23.41 -2.18 7.46
C ALA A 426 -24.58 -2.02 6.50
N SER A 427 -25.07 -3.15 5.97
CA SER A 427 -26.13 -3.20 4.95
C SER A 427 -25.78 -2.56 3.60
N GLN A 428 -24.51 -2.19 3.37
CA GLN A 428 -24.05 -1.75 2.05
C GLN A 428 -24.21 -2.88 1.03
N LYS A 429 -24.62 -2.54 -0.19
CA LYS A 429 -24.78 -3.52 -1.28
C LYS A 429 -23.43 -4.10 -1.70
N LEU A 430 -23.45 -5.39 -2.04
CA LEU A 430 -22.35 -6.12 -2.63
C LEU A 430 -22.68 -6.51 -4.06
N TYR A 431 -21.76 -6.23 -4.97
CA TYR A 431 -21.87 -6.53 -6.38
C TYR A 431 -20.88 -7.62 -6.80
N ALA A 432 -21.18 -8.36 -7.86
CA ALA A 432 -20.26 -9.32 -8.45
C ALA A 432 -19.03 -8.59 -9.00
N VAL A 433 -17.85 -8.95 -8.52
CA VAL A 433 -16.58 -8.34 -8.98
C VAL A 433 -16.07 -8.92 -10.29
N MET A 434 -16.58 -10.08 -10.67
CA MET A 434 -16.22 -10.82 -11.87
C MET A 434 -17.41 -11.64 -12.33
N ASP A 435 -17.42 -12.02 -13.61
CA ASP A 435 -18.36 -12.99 -14.15
C ASP A 435 -18.07 -14.37 -13.58
N GLY A 436 -19.11 -15.17 -13.34
CA GLY A 436 -18.87 -16.53 -12.87
C GLY A 436 -20.12 -17.26 -12.44
N LYS A 437 -19.90 -18.48 -11.96
CA LYS A 437 -20.92 -19.28 -11.30
C LYS A 437 -20.84 -19.02 -9.80
N ILE A 438 -21.98 -18.77 -9.17
CA ILE A 438 -22.06 -18.56 -7.73
C ILE A 438 -22.28 -19.86 -6.96
N THR A 439 -21.59 -19.96 -5.82
CA THR A 439 -21.85 -20.93 -4.77
C THR A 439 -22.10 -20.20 -3.46
N VAL A 440 -23.30 -20.38 -2.90
CA VAL A 440 -23.63 -19.98 -1.52
C VAL A 440 -23.21 -21.11 -0.59
N THR A 441 -22.34 -20.84 0.37
CA THR A 441 -21.71 -21.89 1.18
C THR A 441 -21.32 -21.38 2.57
N THR A 442 -21.06 -22.31 3.50
CA THR A 442 -20.40 -22.01 4.78
C THR A 442 -18.93 -22.40 4.76
N LYS A 443 -18.36 -22.68 3.58
CA LYS A 443 -16.94 -23.03 3.41
C LYS A 443 -16.13 -21.88 2.80
N ASP A 444 -14.82 -21.90 3.01
CA ASP A 444 -13.88 -21.02 2.33
C ASP A 444 -13.41 -21.59 0.96
N LEU A 445 -12.44 -20.93 0.33
CA LEU A 445 -11.87 -21.37 -0.95
C LEU A 445 -11.07 -22.69 -0.85
N LYS A 446 -10.55 -23.04 0.33
CA LYS A 446 -9.86 -24.31 0.60
C LYS A 446 -10.85 -25.44 0.94
N GLY A 447 -12.13 -25.12 1.15
CA GLY A 447 -13.18 -26.06 1.53
C GLY A 447 -13.32 -26.26 3.05
N GLU A 448 -12.62 -25.45 3.85
CA GLU A 448 -12.70 -25.45 5.31
C GLU A 448 -14.01 -24.81 5.78
N LYS A 449 -14.59 -25.34 6.87
CA LYS A 449 -15.84 -24.81 7.42
C LYS A 449 -15.60 -23.47 8.11
N THR A 450 -16.38 -22.48 7.74
CA THR A 450 -16.50 -21.17 8.39
C THR A 450 -17.80 -21.10 9.19
N LYS A 451 -17.93 -20.08 10.05
CA LYS A 451 -19.14 -19.84 10.85
C LYS A 451 -20.18 -18.96 10.13
N THR A 452 -19.90 -18.58 8.89
CA THR A 452 -20.57 -17.48 8.19
C THR A 452 -21.12 -17.94 6.85
N THR A 453 -22.14 -17.25 6.35
CA THR A 453 -22.61 -17.45 4.97
C THR A 453 -21.68 -16.70 4.02
N ASN A 454 -21.10 -17.41 3.07
CA ASN A 454 -20.13 -16.89 2.11
C ASN A 454 -20.68 -17.04 0.68
N LEU A 455 -20.21 -16.18 -0.22
CA LEU A 455 -20.47 -16.26 -1.65
C LEU A 455 -19.16 -16.47 -2.38
N ILE A 456 -19.04 -17.59 -3.10
CA ILE A 456 -17.92 -17.85 -4.00
C ILE A 456 -18.40 -17.61 -5.43
N ILE A 457 -17.69 -16.74 -6.16
CA ILE A 457 -17.84 -16.55 -7.60
C ILE A 457 -16.67 -17.28 -8.26
N GLU A 458 -16.96 -18.21 -9.16
CA GLU A 458 -15.92 -18.99 -9.84
C GLU A 458 -16.07 -19.01 -11.36
N ASP A 459 -14.94 -18.94 -12.05
CA ASP A 459 -14.81 -19.29 -13.45
C ASP A 459 -13.74 -20.39 -13.65
N LYS A 460 -13.25 -20.55 -14.88
CA LYS A 460 -12.25 -21.58 -15.21
C LYS A 460 -10.82 -21.25 -14.73
N GLU A 461 -10.47 -19.98 -14.52
CA GLU A 461 -9.12 -19.55 -14.15
C GLU A 461 -9.05 -18.88 -12.76
N ALA A 462 -10.18 -18.52 -12.15
CA ALA A 462 -10.22 -17.73 -10.93
C ALA A 462 -11.41 -18.05 -10.01
N ARG A 463 -11.19 -17.80 -8.71
CA ARG A 463 -12.22 -17.89 -7.66
C ARG A 463 -12.12 -16.70 -6.73
N PHE A 464 -13.24 -16.02 -6.53
CA PHE A 464 -13.38 -14.92 -5.59
C PHE A 464 -14.39 -15.28 -4.50
N ILE A 465 -14.12 -14.88 -3.25
CA ILE A 465 -15.04 -15.11 -2.13
C ILE A 465 -15.36 -13.81 -1.38
N TYR A 466 -16.65 -13.61 -1.10
CA TYR A 466 -17.13 -12.74 -0.02
C TYR A 466 -17.42 -13.57 1.22
N TYR A 467 -16.79 -13.24 2.34
CA TYR A 467 -17.10 -13.86 3.63
C TYR A 467 -18.21 -13.08 4.34
N ASP A 468 -19.04 -13.79 5.10
CA ASP A 468 -20.01 -13.19 6.03
C ASP A 468 -20.96 -12.17 5.40
N VAL A 469 -21.72 -12.61 4.40
CA VAL A 469 -22.72 -11.79 3.72
C VAL A 469 -24.11 -11.93 4.35
N SER A 470 -24.92 -10.88 4.21
CA SER A 470 -26.32 -10.83 4.62
C SER A 470 -27.24 -10.59 3.42
N ASN A 471 -28.50 -11.03 3.50
CA ASN A 471 -29.52 -10.79 2.47
C ASN A 471 -29.11 -11.23 1.05
N SER A 472 -28.60 -12.46 0.89
CA SER A 472 -28.25 -13.00 -0.43
C SER A 472 -29.45 -13.00 -1.37
N ARG A 473 -29.25 -12.49 -2.58
CA ARG A 473 -30.23 -12.46 -3.68
C ARG A 473 -30.02 -13.56 -4.72
N VAL A 474 -28.96 -14.33 -4.55
CA VAL A 474 -28.49 -15.38 -5.47
C VAL A 474 -28.51 -16.75 -4.80
N LYS A 475 -28.54 -17.80 -5.60
CA LYS A 475 -28.53 -19.20 -5.18
C LYS A 475 -27.35 -19.94 -5.79
N THR A 476 -26.92 -21.01 -5.12
CA THR A 476 -25.87 -21.90 -5.65
C THR A 476 -26.28 -22.44 -7.01
N GLY A 477 -25.42 -22.24 -8.01
CA GLY A 477 -25.68 -22.64 -9.39
C GLY A 477 -25.93 -21.47 -10.34
N ASP A 478 -26.34 -20.31 -9.81
CA ASP A 478 -26.61 -19.13 -10.61
C ASP A 478 -25.36 -18.66 -11.36
N ARG A 479 -25.55 -18.18 -12.59
CA ARG A 479 -24.50 -17.47 -13.32
C ARG A 479 -24.71 -15.97 -13.11
N VAL A 480 -23.66 -15.27 -12.71
CA VAL A 480 -23.69 -13.83 -12.47
C VAL A 480 -22.77 -13.10 -13.42
N GLU A 481 -23.16 -11.87 -13.75
CA GLU A 481 -22.37 -10.93 -14.53
C GLU A 481 -21.76 -9.88 -13.60
N THR A 482 -20.57 -9.40 -13.95
CA THR A 482 -19.87 -8.33 -13.25
C THR A 482 -20.79 -7.12 -13.06
N GLY A 483 -20.84 -6.57 -11.84
CA GLY A 483 -21.74 -5.47 -11.47
C GLY A 483 -23.16 -5.90 -11.06
N GLN A 484 -23.51 -7.19 -11.09
CA GLN A 484 -24.79 -7.68 -10.57
C GLN A 484 -24.85 -7.60 -9.05
N GLU A 485 -25.95 -7.08 -8.47
CA GLU A 485 -26.17 -7.06 -7.01
C GLU A 485 -26.35 -8.49 -6.48
N LEU A 486 -25.54 -8.87 -5.49
CA LEU A 486 -25.48 -10.22 -4.94
C LEU A 486 -26.08 -10.31 -3.54
N ALA A 487 -25.68 -9.40 -2.66
CA ALA A 487 -25.97 -9.45 -1.23
C ALA A 487 -25.73 -8.08 -0.57
N THR A 488 -25.67 -8.07 0.75
CA THR A 488 -25.31 -6.91 1.57
C THR A 488 -24.22 -7.26 2.59
N VAL A 489 -23.42 -6.27 2.97
CA VAL A 489 -22.38 -6.38 3.99
C VAL A 489 -23.01 -6.56 5.38
N SER A 490 -22.56 -7.54 6.15
CA SER A 490 -23.11 -7.84 7.49
C SER A 490 -22.65 -6.87 8.59
N GLY A 491 -21.54 -6.16 8.40
CA GLY A 491 -20.96 -5.24 9.38
C GLY A 491 -20.29 -4.01 8.76
N SER A 492 -19.33 -3.40 9.47
CA SER A 492 -18.59 -2.22 8.99
C SER A 492 -17.34 -2.56 8.15
N THR A 493 -17.16 -3.84 7.80
CA THR A 493 -16.06 -4.30 6.95
C THR A 493 -16.53 -5.47 6.11
N GLN A 494 -15.87 -5.70 4.98
CA GLN A 494 -16.11 -6.84 4.12
C GLN A 494 -14.80 -7.60 3.92
N LYS A 495 -14.74 -8.84 4.42
CA LYS A 495 -13.59 -9.74 4.19
C LYS A 495 -13.75 -10.45 2.84
N ILE A 496 -12.65 -10.55 2.10
CA ILE A 496 -12.56 -11.15 0.77
C ILE A 496 -11.30 -12.01 0.62
N ALA A 497 -11.29 -12.91 -0.35
CA ALA A 497 -10.07 -13.56 -0.83
C ALA A 497 -10.18 -13.85 -2.33
N TYR A 498 -9.03 -14.00 -2.99
CA TYR A 498 -8.96 -14.26 -4.41
C TYR A 498 -7.95 -15.37 -4.69
N ALA A 499 -8.31 -16.31 -5.56
CA ALA A 499 -7.45 -17.40 -5.97
C ALA A 499 -7.37 -17.50 -7.49
N LYS A 500 -6.16 -17.73 -7.99
CA LYS A 500 -5.86 -17.93 -9.42
C LYS A 500 -5.37 -19.34 -9.67
N ARG A 501 -5.84 -19.92 -10.77
CA ARG A 501 -5.42 -21.24 -11.22
C ARG A 501 -4.00 -21.15 -11.78
N TYR A 502 -3.07 -21.87 -11.16
CA TYR A 502 -1.72 -22.05 -11.70
C TYR A 502 -1.70 -23.18 -12.72
N GLY A 503 -2.35 -24.30 -12.39
CA GLY A 503 -2.38 -25.52 -13.21
C GLY A 503 -1.57 -26.65 -12.60
N GLU A 504 -1.04 -27.53 -13.44
CA GLU A 504 -0.18 -28.64 -13.00
C GLU A 504 1.21 -28.10 -12.58
N VAL A 505 1.76 -28.64 -11.49
CA VAL A 505 3.09 -28.27 -10.96
C VAL A 505 4.03 -29.47 -11.08
N ASP A 506 5.10 -29.29 -11.85
CA ASP A 506 6.18 -30.24 -12.09
C ASP A 506 7.30 -30.11 -11.04
N ASP A 507 8.16 -31.12 -10.92
CA ASP A 507 9.27 -31.09 -9.96
C ASP A 507 10.34 -30.02 -10.26
N LYS A 508 10.39 -29.55 -11.50
CA LYS A 508 11.25 -28.45 -11.96
C LYS A 508 10.74 -27.06 -11.53
N ASP A 509 9.48 -26.96 -11.11
CA ASP A 509 8.89 -25.68 -10.72
C ASP A 509 9.41 -25.23 -9.35
N ALA A 510 9.15 -23.95 -9.05
CA ALA A 510 9.64 -23.30 -7.83
C ALA A 510 9.19 -24.07 -6.56
N ALA A 511 10.05 -24.07 -5.55
CA ALA A 511 9.79 -24.81 -4.30
C ALA A 511 8.48 -24.40 -3.62
N TRP A 512 8.10 -23.11 -3.70
CA TRP A 512 6.88 -22.60 -3.10
C TRP A 512 5.60 -23.15 -3.76
N LEU A 513 5.62 -23.43 -5.07
CA LEU A 513 4.51 -24.07 -5.81
C LEU A 513 4.40 -25.56 -5.45
N LYS A 514 5.55 -26.25 -5.37
CA LYS A 514 5.61 -27.64 -4.92
C LYS A 514 5.09 -27.80 -3.49
N ASN A 515 5.36 -26.83 -2.61
CA ASN A 515 4.77 -26.82 -1.27
C ASN A 515 3.24 -26.78 -1.30
N ILE A 516 2.61 -26.05 -2.22
CA ILE A 516 1.14 -26.07 -2.36
C ILE A 516 0.66 -27.44 -2.87
N ARG A 517 1.39 -28.05 -3.82
CA ARG A 517 1.07 -29.37 -4.38
C ARG A 517 1.16 -30.49 -3.34
N ASP A 518 2.20 -30.42 -2.49
CA ASP A 518 2.66 -31.53 -1.65
C ASP A 518 2.27 -31.39 -0.18
N ARG A 519 1.94 -30.19 0.29
CA ARG A 519 1.67 -29.88 1.70
C ARG A 519 0.45 -28.99 1.86
N GLU A 520 -0.13 -29.03 3.05
CA GLU A 520 -1.13 -28.04 3.42
C GLU A 520 -0.44 -26.72 3.79
N VAL A 521 -0.76 -25.65 3.05
CA VAL A 521 -0.24 -24.30 3.26
C VAL A 521 -1.38 -23.29 3.23
N SER A 522 -1.17 -22.10 3.80
CA SER A 522 -2.22 -21.08 3.89
C SER A 522 -2.40 -20.24 2.61
N TYR A 523 -1.42 -20.25 1.71
CA TYR A 523 -1.38 -19.39 0.52
C TYR A 523 -1.76 -20.12 -0.79
N GLY A 524 -2.32 -21.32 -0.70
CA GLY A 524 -2.80 -22.07 -1.87
C GLY A 524 -3.46 -23.39 -1.50
N TYR A 525 -4.02 -24.07 -2.49
CA TYR A 525 -4.64 -25.39 -2.33
C TYR A 525 -4.63 -26.16 -3.66
N THR A 526 -4.97 -27.45 -3.61
CA THR A 526 -5.08 -28.29 -4.81
C THR A 526 -6.53 -28.73 -5.08
N ILE A 527 -6.90 -28.81 -6.35
CA ILE A 527 -8.14 -29.44 -6.80
C ILE A 527 -7.81 -30.71 -7.59
N GLN A 528 -8.52 -31.80 -7.30
CA GLN A 528 -8.41 -33.06 -8.06
C GLN A 528 -9.12 -32.94 -9.42
N THR A 529 -8.46 -33.36 -10.49
CA THR A 529 -9.02 -33.38 -11.86
C THR A 529 -9.37 -34.80 -12.32
N LYS A 530 -10.00 -34.93 -13.50
CA LYS A 530 -10.52 -36.21 -14.04
C LYS A 530 -9.46 -37.26 -14.45
N LYS A 531 -8.21 -37.17 -13.98
CA LYS A 531 -7.11 -38.09 -14.32
C LYS A 531 -6.10 -38.31 -13.18
N ASP A 532 -6.53 -38.27 -11.92
CA ASP A 532 -5.68 -38.35 -10.72
C ASP A 532 -4.56 -37.28 -10.64
N LYS A 533 -4.70 -36.21 -11.42
CA LYS A 533 -3.79 -35.07 -11.40
C LYS A 533 -4.34 -33.97 -10.51
N LYS A 534 -3.46 -33.40 -9.69
CA LYS A 534 -3.73 -32.24 -8.83
C LYS A 534 -3.41 -30.95 -9.58
N GLU A 535 -4.39 -30.06 -9.66
CA GLU A 535 -4.17 -28.67 -10.10
C GLU A 535 -3.94 -27.77 -8.90
N VAL A 536 -2.90 -26.95 -8.95
CA VAL A 536 -2.55 -25.95 -7.94
C VAL A 536 -3.32 -24.66 -8.19
N TRP A 537 -3.90 -24.14 -7.12
CA TRP A 537 -4.54 -22.83 -7.02
C TRP A 537 -3.80 -21.99 -5.99
N VAL A 538 -3.45 -20.77 -6.37
CA VAL A 538 -2.69 -19.84 -5.52
C VAL A 538 -3.64 -18.77 -5.00
N LEU A 539 -3.65 -18.55 -3.69
CA LEU A 539 -4.37 -17.43 -3.07
C LEU A 539 -3.48 -16.18 -3.22
N THR A 540 -3.94 -15.20 -3.99
CA THR A 540 -3.18 -14.00 -4.35
C THR A 540 -3.73 -12.76 -3.65
N ASN A 541 -2.91 -11.70 -3.56
CA ASN A 541 -3.36 -10.41 -3.06
C ASN A 541 -4.45 -9.82 -3.97
N PRO A 542 -5.72 -9.70 -3.53
CA PRO A 542 -6.79 -9.13 -4.33
C PRO A 542 -6.51 -7.68 -4.77
N GLY A 543 -5.66 -6.96 -4.02
CA GLY A 543 -5.31 -5.57 -4.28
C GLY A 543 -4.65 -5.32 -5.65
N PHE A 544 -4.03 -6.34 -6.25
CA PHE A 544 -3.45 -6.22 -7.60
C PHE A 544 -4.50 -6.20 -8.71
N TYR A 545 -5.68 -6.73 -8.42
CA TYR A 545 -6.71 -6.99 -9.43
C TYR A 545 -7.84 -5.95 -9.41
N PHE A 546 -7.89 -5.09 -8.39
CA PHE A 546 -8.76 -3.94 -8.35
C PHE A 546 -8.07 -2.70 -8.94
N PRO A 547 -8.81 -1.80 -9.62
CA PRO A 547 -8.24 -0.57 -10.18
C PRO A 547 -7.63 0.37 -9.13
N PHE A 548 -8.38 0.68 -8.08
CA PHE A 548 -8.01 1.71 -7.09
C PHE A 548 -8.05 1.16 -5.68
N VAL A 549 -6.88 0.95 -5.07
CA VAL A 549 -6.71 0.38 -3.74
C VAL A 549 -5.79 1.26 -2.91
N LYS A 550 -6.12 1.43 -1.62
CA LYS A 550 -5.26 2.08 -0.61
C LYS A 550 -5.28 1.27 0.68
N TYR A 551 -4.20 1.32 1.46
CA TYR A 551 -4.01 0.49 2.65
C TYR A 551 -4.01 1.32 3.93
N ALA A 552 -5.03 1.17 4.79
CA ALA A 552 -5.10 1.90 6.05
C ALA A 552 -4.05 1.46 7.08
N GLU A 553 -3.44 0.29 6.89
CA GLU A 553 -2.33 -0.16 7.74
C GLU A 553 -1.04 0.55 7.33
N THR A 554 -0.46 1.31 8.25
CA THR A 554 0.82 2.02 8.09
C THR A 554 1.78 1.67 9.22
N THR A 555 3.08 1.86 9.00
CA THR A 555 4.10 1.66 10.02
C THR A 555 3.81 2.57 11.22
N ILE A 556 3.72 1.97 12.42
CA ILE A 556 3.52 2.71 13.67
C ILE A 556 4.77 2.57 14.53
N VAL A 557 5.46 3.68 14.77
CA VAL A 557 6.56 3.77 15.73
C VAL A 557 5.95 4.09 17.10
N THR A 558 6.04 3.13 18.01
CA THR A 558 5.55 3.24 19.38
C THR A 558 6.65 3.90 20.22
N GLN A 559 6.42 5.15 20.63
CA GLN A 559 7.26 5.80 21.64
C GLN A 559 7.16 5.01 22.95
N THR A 560 8.26 4.93 23.70
CA THR A 560 8.35 4.06 24.86
C THR A 560 7.21 4.31 25.87
N PRO A 561 6.67 3.28 26.53
CA PRO A 561 5.58 3.41 27.50
C PRO A 561 5.84 4.46 28.62
N SER A 562 7.11 4.79 28.86
CA SER A 562 7.57 5.81 29.82
C SER A 562 7.14 7.25 29.47
N GLU A 563 7.04 7.62 28.20
CA GLU A 563 6.66 8.99 27.81
C GLU A 563 5.14 9.14 27.74
N MET A 564 4.46 8.05 27.38
CA MET A 564 3.01 7.97 27.30
C MET A 564 2.34 8.09 28.67
N SER A 565 2.90 7.48 29.72
CA SER A 565 2.27 7.48 31.05
C SER A 565 2.13 8.89 31.64
N GLY A 566 3.16 9.73 31.51
CA GLY A 566 3.13 11.11 31.96
C GLY A 566 2.10 11.94 31.21
N ARG A 567 2.06 11.81 29.87
CA ARG A 567 1.08 12.50 29.02
C ARG A 567 -0.34 11.98 29.28
N ALA A 568 -0.51 10.69 29.51
CA ALA A 568 -1.79 10.07 29.87
C ALA A 568 -2.34 10.60 31.18
N LYS A 569 -1.49 10.76 32.22
CA LYS A 569 -1.91 11.39 33.47
C LYS A 569 -2.30 12.84 33.26
N GLN A 570 -1.47 13.62 32.55
CA GLN A 570 -1.78 15.02 32.30
C GLN A 570 -3.11 15.16 31.54
N PHE A 571 -3.34 14.29 30.56
CA PHE A 571 -4.61 14.20 29.85
C PHE A 571 -5.77 13.87 30.81
N TYR A 572 -5.61 12.86 31.67
CA TYR A 572 -6.59 12.49 32.68
C TYR A 572 -6.94 13.66 33.61
N ASP A 573 -5.93 14.36 34.13
CA ASP A 573 -6.13 15.50 35.03
C ASP A 573 -6.87 16.65 34.34
N LEU A 574 -6.52 16.92 33.08
CA LEU A 574 -7.18 17.94 32.28
C LEU A 574 -8.64 17.55 31.97
N VAL A 575 -8.90 16.28 31.62
CA VAL A 575 -10.28 15.82 31.41
C VAL A 575 -11.07 15.89 32.71
N LYS A 576 -10.54 15.47 33.85
CA LYS A 576 -11.21 15.61 35.15
C LYS A 576 -11.41 17.08 35.55
N LYS A 577 -10.49 17.97 35.21
CA LYS A 577 -10.60 19.41 35.44
C LYS A 577 -11.77 20.04 34.66
N TYR A 578 -11.94 19.68 33.39
CA TYR A 578 -12.96 20.28 32.52
C TYR A 578 -14.26 19.47 32.41
N LEU A 579 -14.23 18.19 32.79
CA LEU A 579 -15.36 17.26 32.80
C LEU A 579 -15.29 16.39 34.08
N PRO A 580 -15.63 16.95 35.26
CA PRO A 580 -15.47 16.26 36.55
C PRO A 580 -16.19 14.91 36.67
N GLN A 581 -17.28 14.73 35.94
CA GLN A 581 -18.08 13.51 35.90
C GLN A 581 -17.51 12.40 34.99
N ALA A 582 -16.36 12.63 34.34
CA ALA A 582 -15.71 11.61 33.53
C ALA A 582 -15.28 10.41 34.40
N THR A 583 -15.45 9.18 33.90
CA THR A 583 -15.06 7.95 34.58
C THR A 583 -13.62 7.58 34.23
N ASP A 584 -12.95 6.84 35.12
CA ASP A 584 -11.58 6.40 34.85
C ASP A 584 -11.53 5.45 33.63
N ASN A 585 -12.53 4.58 33.47
CA ASN A 585 -12.66 3.71 32.30
C ASN A 585 -12.92 4.49 31.01
N GLY A 586 -13.77 5.52 31.04
CA GLY A 586 -14.05 6.38 29.89
C GLY A 586 -12.81 7.12 29.40
N ILE A 587 -12.05 7.72 30.34
CA ILE A 587 -10.79 8.39 30.01
C ILE A 587 -9.74 7.38 29.51
N ALA A 588 -9.63 6.21 30.15
CA ALA A 588 -8.69 5.17 29.73
C ALA A 588 -8.98 4.63 28.33
N ALA A 589 -10.26 4.46 27.97
CA ALA A 589 -10.68 4.06 26.62
C ALA A 589 -10.21 5.05 25.55
N ILE A 590 -10.38 6.35 25.81
CA ILE A 590 -9.93 7.43 24.94
C ILE A 590 -8.40 7.43 24.82
N VAL A 591 -7.70 7.32 25.94
CA VAL A 591 -6.23 7.21 25.98
C VAL A 591 -5.73 5.99 25.21
N GLY A 592 -6.45 4.87 25.25
CA GLY A 592 -6.13 3.68 24.46
C GLY A 592 -6.07 3.95 22.96
N CYS A 593 -7.01 4.76 22.45
CA CYS A 593 -7.01 5.17 21.05
C CYS A 593 -5.89 6.17 20.76
N PHE A 594 -5.76 7.25 21.54
CA PHE A 594 -4.70 8.25 21.34
C PHE A 594 -3.29 7.69 21.50
N GLY A 595 -3.13 6.62 22.28
CA GLY A 595 -1.87 5.91 22.38
C GLY A 595 -1.42 5.28 21.07
N VAL A 596 -2.35 4.77 20.26
CA VAL A 596 -2.06 4.27 18.91
C VAL A 596 -1.96 5.41 17.90
N GLU A 597 -2.84 6.42 17.98
CA GLU A 597 -2.86 7.53 17.01
C GLU A 597 -1.65 8.45 17.08
N SER A 598 -1.18 8.76 18.29
CA SER A 598 -0.18 9.82 18.49
C SER A 598 0.86 9.50 19.56
N GLY A 599 0.79 8.34 20.22
CA GLY A 599 1.56 8.11 21.46
C GLY A 599 1.18 9.11 22.56
N ILE A 600 -0.07 9.58 22.55
CA ILE A 600 -0.60 10.62 23.47
C ILE A 600 0.22 11.92 23.36
N ASN A 601 0.91 12.15 22.25
CA ASN A 601 1.70 13.34 22.05
C ASN A 601 0.82 14.42 21.37
N PRO A 602 0.54 15.55 22.04
CA PRO A 602 -0.27 16.62 21.44
C PRO A 602 0.47 17.35 20.32
N LYS A 603 1.81 17.25 20.27
CA LYS A 603 2.67 17.80 19.21
C LYS A 603 3.00 16.71 18.19
N ARG A 604 1.96 16.26 17.48
CA ARG A 604 2.03 15.31 16.37
C ARG A 604 1.26 15.81 15.17
N ALA A 605 1.71 15.45 13.98
CA ALA A 605 0.95 15.63 12.75
C ALA A 605 1.14 14.40 11.85
N GLU A 606 0.14 14.10 11.03
CA GLU A 606 0.22 12.99 10.10
C GLU A 606 1.36 13.22 9.09
N GLY A 607 2.22 12.21 8.98
CA GLY A 607 3.45 12.27 8.18
C GLY A 607 4.60 13.08 8.80
N ASP A 608 4.50 13.48 10.08
CA ASP A 608 5.54 14.28 10.75
C ASP A 608 6.90 13.57 10.91
N TYR A 609 6.90 12.25 10.94
CA TYR A 609 8.08 11.39 11.04
C TYR A 609 8.84 11.19 9.73
N LEU A 610 8.29 11.64 8.60
CA LEU A 610 8.94 11.58 7.29
C LEU A 610 10.09 12.58 7.23
N SER A 611 10.88 12.61 6.15
CA SER A 611 11.84 13.70 5.98
C SER A 611 11.15 15.01 5.56
N PRO A 612 11.67 16.18 5.96
CA PRO A 612 11.24 17.46 5.39
C PRO A 612 11.36 17.49 3.85
N PRO A 613 10.44 18.17 3.12
CA PRO A 613 9.47 19.14 3.65
C PRO A 613 8.12 18.54 4.05
N VAL A 614 7.88 17.25 3.83
CA VAL A 614 6.62 16.59 4.22
C VAL A 614 6.60 16.33 5.72
N GLY A 615 7.71 15.81 6.23
CA GLY A 615 7.99 15.64 7.65
C GLY A 615 8.27 16.93 8.39
N ALA A 616 8.37 16.82 9.71
CA ALA A 616 8.53 17.99 10.58
C ALA A 616 9.97 18.51 10.59
N SER A 617 10.10 19.82 10.52
CA SER A 617 11.28 20.58 10.94
C SER A 617 10.91 21.52 12.09
N ASP A 618 11.88 22.22 12.66
CA ASP A 618 11.64 23.18 13.76
C ASP A 618 10.60 24.25 13.38
N SER A 619 10.52 24.65 12.11
CA SER A 619 9.58 25.65 11.61
C SER A 619 8.20 25.10 11.25
N SER A 620 8.05 23.78 11.11
CA SER A 620 6.81 23.15 10.61
C SER A 620 5.58 23.39 11.48
N TRP A 621 5.76 23.41 12.80
CA TRP A 621 4.65 23.37 13.76
C TRP A 621 3.78 24.63 13.79
N ASP A 622 4.26 25.73 13.20
CA ASP A 622 3.55 27.00 13.09
C ASP A 622 3.35 27.44 11.63
N ASP A 623 3.76 26.61 10.66
CA ASP A 623 3.61 26.88 9.22
C ASP A 623 2.25 26.37 8.72
N GLU A 624 1.35 27.29 8.36
CA GLU A 624 0.02 26.95 7.84
C GLU A 624 0.09 26.07 6.58
N SER A 625 1.10 26.26 5.72
CA SER A 625 1.23 25.47 4.49
C SER A 625 1.60 24.03 4.78
N TRP A 626 2.43 23.80 5.82
CA TRP A 626 2.79 22.47 6.27
C TRP A 626 1.64 21.77 7.00
N LEU A 627 0.95 22.51 7.87
CA LEU A 627 -0.22 22.02 8.63
C LEU A 627 -1.45 21.72 7.73
N THR A 628 -1.46 22.23 6.49
CA THR A 628 -2.52 22.02 5.50
C THR A 628 -2.12 21.07 4.37
N LEU A 629 -0.99 20.38 4.47
CA LEU A 629 -0.64 19.36 3.48
C LEU A 629 -1.73 18.27 3.46
N GLY A 630 -2.25 17.98 2.27
CA GLY A 630 -3.22 16.91 2.04
C GLY A 630 -2.56 15.55 1.85
N GLY A 631 -3.37 14.49 1.89
CA GLY A 631 -2.92 13.11 1.73
C GLY A 631 -2.06 12.87 0.48
N PRO A 632 -2.40 13.41 -0.71
CA PRO A 632 -1.57 13.20 -1.90
C PRO A 632 -0.15 13.74 -1.77
N ALA A 633 0.04 14.82 -1.01
CA ALA A 633 1.37 15.37 -0.78
C ALA A 633 2.17 14.54 0.24
N ILE A 634 1.49 13.84 1.14
CA ILE A 634 2.10 13.01 2.19
C ILE A 634 2.46 11.62 1.67
N TYR A 635 1.56 11.05 0.87
CA TYR A 635 1.62 9.64 0.45
C TYR A 635 1.83 9.48 -1.06
N GLY A 636 2.60 10.38 -1.69
CA GLY A 636 3.01 10.23 -3.09
C GLY A 636 1.87 10.10 -4.10
N GLY A 637 0.75 10.80 -3.88
CA GLY A 637 -0.46 10.76 -4.71
C GLY A 637 -1.64 10.00 -4.10
N GLY A 638 -1.44 9.28 -2.99
CA GLY A 638 -2.49 8.54 -2.27
C GLY A 638 -3.40 9.41 -1.39
N TYR A 639 -4.48 8.82 -0.87
CA TYR A 639 -5.39 9.44 0.12
C TYR A 639 -5.96 10.83 -0.25
N PRO A 640 -6.57 11.01 -1.43
CA PRO A 640 -7.17 12.29 -1.83
C PRO A 640 -8.30 12.74 -0.91
N ASN A 641 -8.90 11.83 -0.13
CA ASN A 641 -9.88 12.18 0.88
C ASN A 641 -9.29 13.08 1.99
N ILE A 642 -7.98 13.04 2.24
CA ILE A 642 -7.33 13.87 3.26
C ILE A 642 -7.03 15.23 2.63
N LEU A 643 -7.85 16.23 2.94
CA LEU A 643 -7.69 17.59 2.46
C LEU A 643 -6.60 18.31 3.24
N HIS A 644 -6.62 18.19 4.58
CA HIS A 644 -5.54 18.63 5.47
C HIS A 644 -5.22 17.52 6.46
N ARG A 645 -3.93 17.22 6.63
CA ARG A 645 -3.38 16.16 7.49
C ARG A 645 -3.95 16.10 8.90
N GLY A 646 -3.92 14.93 9.50
CA GLY A 646 -4.21 14.77 10.93
C GLY A 646 -3.29 15.60 11.82
N LEU A 647 -3.85 16.21 12.88
CA LEU A 647 -3.09 16.93 13.90
C LEU A 647 -3.38 16.38 15.30
N GLY A 648 -2.39 16.40 16.19
CA GLY A 648 -2.54 16.22 17.64
C GLY A 648 -2.98 14.82 18.09
N LEU A 649 -3.55 14.76 19.30
CA LEU A 649 -3.83 13.50 20.01
C LEU A 649 -4.64 12.49 19.18
N GLY A 650 -5.71 12.95 18.55
CA GLY A 650 -6.64 12.13 17.77
C GLY A 650 -6.55 12.37 16.27
N GLN A 651 -5.39 12.84 15.79
CA GLN A 651 -5.13 13.09 14.36
C GLN A 651 -6.30 13.80 13.65
N TRP A 652 -6.73 14.95 14.20
CA TRP A 652 -7.84 15.74 13.65
C TRP A 652 -7.55 16.13 12.21
N THR A 653 -8.32 15.56 11.29
CA THR A 653 -8.10 15.62 9.85
C THR A 653 -9.24 16.38 9.18
N ASP A 654 -8.94 17.13 8.12
CA ASP A 654 -9.98 17.64 7.22
C ASP A 654 -10.15 16.66 6.07
N THR A 655 -11.38 16.23 5.82
CA THR A 655 -11.69 15.19 4.84
C THR A 655 -12.72 15.64 3.81
N SER A 656 -12.67 15.04 2.62
CA SER A 656 -13.54 15.41 1.49
C SER A 656 -15.01 15.07 1.70
N ASP A 657 -15.32 14.19 2.66
CA ASP A 657 -16.68 13.88 3.13
C ASP A 657 -17.23 14.91 4.14
N GLY A 658 -16.48 15.99 4.41
CA GLY A 658 -16.97 17.17 5.11
C GLY A 658 -16.46 17.36 6.54
N ALA A 659 -15.59 16.49 7.06
CA ALA A 659 -14.93 16.78 8.33
C ALA A 659 -13.92 17.92 8.15
N ASN A 660 -13.88 18.85 9.10
CA ASN A 660 -13.01 20.03 9.07
C ASN A 660 -12.26 20.22 10.39
N ARG A 661 -11.89 19.11 11.05
CA ARG A 661 -11.41 19.11 12.44
C ARG A 661 -9.99 19.67 12.59
N ASN A 662 -9.13 19.50 11.59
CA ASN A 662 -7.82 20.19 11.55
C ASN A 662 -8.07 21.71 11.56
N THR A 663 -8.87 22.19 10.61
CA THR A 663 -9.18 23.63 10.49
C THR A 663 -9.81 24.16 11.78
N LEU A 664 -10.75 23.42 12.37
CA LEU A 664 -11.39 23.80 13.64
C LEU A 664 -10.37 23.87 14.78
N LEU A 665 -9.46 22.92 14.91
CA LEU A 665 -8.41 22.93 15.94
C LEU A 665 -7.52 24.17 15.81
N ARG A 666 -7.01 24.46 14.60
CA ARG A 666 -6.16 25.64 14.38
C ARG A 666 -6.93 26.94 14.65
N ALA A 667 -8.19 27.03 14.22
CA ALA A 667 -9.03 28.18 14.48
C ALA A 667 -9.32 28.35 15.98
N TYR A 668 -9.58 27.25 16.70
CA TYR A 668 -9.78 27.25 18.15
C TYR A 668 -8.51 27.70 18.89
N ALA A 669 -7.34 27.20 18.46
CA ALA A 669 -6.03 27.60 18.98
C ALA A 669 -5.81 29.11 18.87
N LYS A 670 -6.07 29.68 17.67
CA LYS A 670 -5.98 31.12 17.41
C LYS A 670 -6.94 31.91 18.31
N ARG A 671 -8.21 31.49 18.43
CA ARG A 671 -9.20 32.17 19.30
C ARG A 671 -8.79 32.16 20.77
N LYS A 672 -8.17 31.07 21.25
CA LYS A 672 -7.72 30.93 22.64
C LYS A 672 -6.31 31.51 22.87
N GLY A 673 -5.62 32.00 21.83
CA GLY A 673 -4.26 32.54 21.94
C GLY A 673 -3.22 31.51 22.41
N LYS A 674 -3.42 30.21 22.09
CA LYS A 674 -2.52 29.11 22.50
C LYS A 674 -2.00 28.36 21.27
N LYS A 675 -0.88 27.64 21.44
CA LYS A 675 -0.37 26.73 20.42
C LYS A 675 -1.32 25.54 20.23
N TRP A 676 -1.61 25.17 18.98
CA TRP A 676 -2.52 24.07 18.66
C TRP A 676 -2.06 22.72 19.23
N TYR A 677 -0.75 22.56 19.43
CA TYR A 677 -0.10 21.38 20.00
C TYR A 677 0.03 21.41 21.53
N SER A 678 -0.70 22.31 22.22
CA SER A 678 -0.83 22.28 23.68
C SER A 678 -1.83 21.20 24.11
N LEU A 679 -1.46 20.37 25.09
CA LEU A 679 -2.33 19.32 25.62
C LEU A 679 -3.65 19.88 26.19
N GLU A 680 -3.56 20.92 27.01
CA GLU A 680 -4.74 21.56 27.61
C GLU A 680 -5.67 22.15 26.55
N LEU A 681 -5.12 22.78 25.51
CA LEU A 681 -5.92 23.31 24.41
C LEU A 681 -6.66 22.18 23.68
N GLN A 682 -6.01 21.07 23.40
CA GLN A 682 -6.62 19.94 22.69
C GLN A 682 -7.73 19.28 23.51
N VAL A 683 -7.57 19.18 24.84
CA VAL A 683 -8.66 18.72 25.73
C VAL A 683 -9.86 19.66 25.68
N GLN A 684 -9.64 20.97 25.75
CA GLN A 684 -10.71 21.95 25.62
C GLN A 684 -11.37 21.91 24.23
N PHE A 685 -10.57 21.71 23.18
CA PHE A 685 -11.07 21.55 21.82
C PHE A 685 -12.05 20.37 21.71
N MET A 686 -11.72 19.21 22.27
CA MET A 686 -12.63 18.04 22.29
C MET A 686 -13.92 18.28 23.07
N LEU A 687 -13.92 19.19 24.04
CA LEU A 687 -15.08 19.47 24.88
C LEU A 687 -15.97 20.60 24.35
N GLU A 688 -15.40 21.52 23.57
CA GLU A 688 -16.03 22.80 23.22
C GLU A 688 -15.77 23.30 21.80
N GLY A 689 -14.64 22.91 21.19
CA GLY A 689 -14.12 23.52 19.97
C GLY A 689 -14.34 22.71 18.69
N ASP A 690 -14.54 21.40 18.83
CA ASP A 690 -14.76 20.46 17.74
C ASP A 690 -16.20 20.52 17.20
N ASN A 691 -16.53 19.71 16.20
CA ASN A 691 -17.90 19.58 15.74
C ASN A 691 -18.80 19.00 16.86
N PRO A 692 -20.03 19.52 17.05
CA PRO A 692 -20.96 19.01 18.07
C PRO A 692 -21.12 17.50 18.11
N TYR A 693 -21.06 16.82 16.96
CA TYR A 693 -21.10 15.35 16.89
C TYR A 693 -19.96 14.70 17.69
N TYR A 694 -18.72 15.10 17.45
CA TYR A 694 -17.54 14.55 18.13
C TYR A 694 -17.45 14.98 19.59
N ILE A 695 -17.90 16.21 19.91
CA ILE A 695 -18.02 16.68 21.29
C ILE A 695 -18.95 15.77 22.08
N ASN A 696 -20.11 15.44 21.53
CA ASN A 696 -21.10 14.60 22.20
C ASN A 696 -20.57 13.18 22.42
N ILE A 697 -19.93 12.58 21.42
CA ILE A 697 -19.34 11.24 21.55
C ILE A 697 -18.22 11.23 22.58
N PHE A 698 -17.33 12.24 22.55
CA PHE A 698 -16.26 12.35 23.52
C PHE A 698 -16.81 12.39 24.94
N LYS A 699 -17.81 13.25 25.20
CA LYS A 699 -18.46 13.36 26.51
C LYS A 699 -19.15 12.05 26.91
N GLN A 700 -19.92 11.44 26.01
CA GLN A 700 -20.62 10.17 26.27
C GLN A 700 -19.66 9.05 26.68
N ILE A 701 -18.56 8.87 25.96
CA ILE A 701 -17.55 7.85 26.29
C ILE A 701 -16.80 8.22 27.56
N ALA A 702 -16.35 9.47 27.69
CA ALA A 702 -15.62 9.92 28.87
C ALA A 702 -16.44 9.74 30.16
N THR A 703 -17.76 9.89 30.12
CA THR A 703 -18.67 9.66 31.26
C THR A 703 -19.32 8.28 31.27
N GLY A 704 -18.92 7.38 30.37
CA GLY A 704 -19.51 6.06 30.20
C GLY A 704 -19.18 5.11 31.37
N HIS A 705 -20.12 4.21 31.68
CA HIS A 705 -19.99 3.22 32.77
C HIS A 705 -19.86 1.78 32.26
N SER A 706 -19.86 1.57 30.94
CA SER A 706 -19.60 0.26 30.33
C SER A 706 -18.17 -0.21 30.60
N ASP A 707 -17.88 -1.47 30.29
CA ASP A 707 -16.54 -2.01 30.46
C ASP A 707 -15.52 -1.33 29.51
N LEU A 708 -14.26 -1.36 29.94
CA LEU A 708 -13.17 -0.66 29.26
C LEU A 708 -13.00 -1.09 27.80
N ASN A 709 -13.14 -2.38 27.49
CA ASN A 709 -12.92 -2.89 26.14
C ASN A 709 -14.01 -2.40 25.19
N SER A 710 -15.26 -2.40 25.66
CA SER A 710 -16.42 -1.90 24.91
C SER A 710 -16.34 -0.39 24.68
N LEU A 711 -16.00 0.40 25.71
CA LEU A 711 -15.82 1.84 25.57
C LEU A 711 -14.69 2.18 24.58
N THR A 712 -13.59 1.40 24.60
CA THR A 712 -12.47 1.58 23.66
C THR A 712 -12.91 1.28 22.22
N ALA A 713 -13.63 0.19 22.00
CA ALA A 713 -14.16 -0.18 20.69
C ALA A 713 -15.17 0.86 20.17
N GLU A 714 -16.01 1.38 21.05
CA GLU A 714 -17.01 2.38 20.72
C GLU A 714 -16.38 3.74 20.38
N PHE A 715 -15.39 4.20 21.16
CA PHE A 715 -14.65 5.41 20.85
C PHE A 715 -13.92 5.30 19.51
N LEU A 716 -13.25 4.17 19.26
CA LEU A 716 -12.61 3.89 17.97
C LEU A 716 -13.61 3.92 16.80
N ALA A 717 -14.77 3.30 16.97
CA ALA A 717 -15.76 3.22 15.90
C ALA A 717 -16.45 4.56 15.63
N LYS A 718 -16.81 5.31 16.67
CA LYS A 718 -17.68 6.49 16.57
C LYS A 718 -16.90 7.81 16.52
N TRP A 719 -15.77 7.91 17.22
CA TRP A 719 -14.99 9.14 17.29
C TRP A 719 -13.82 9.16 16.30
N GLU A 720 -13.06 8.06 16.21
CA GLU A 720 -11.95 7.93 15.23
C GLU A 720 -12.46 7.50 13.85
N GLY A 721 -13.62 6.84 13.78
CA GLY A 721 -14.25 6.44 12.50
C GLY A 721 -13.61 5.23 11.81
N VAL A 722 -12.76 4.47 12.51
CA VAL A 722 -12.01 3.31 11.98
C VAL A 722 -12.27 2.03 12.78
N PRO A 723 -13.51 1.50 12.77
CA PRO A 723 -13.89 0.36 13.59
C PRO A 723 -13.00 -0.87 13.36
N GLY A 724 -12.52 -1.47 14.44
CA GLY A 724 -11.71 -2.69 14.43
C GLY A 724 -10.20 -2.49 14.19
N ASN A 725 -9.77 -1.31 13.75
CA ASN A 725 -8.35 -1.03 13.49
C ASN A 725 -7.51 -1.08 14.78
N LYS A 726 -6.56 -2.03 14.85
CA LYS A 726 -5.65 -2.26 16.00
C LYS A 726 -6.37 -2.32 17.35
N LEU A 727 -7.62 -2.80 17.36
CA LEU A 727 -8.48 -2.73 18.55
C LEU A 727 -7.87 -3.41 19.78
N ALA A 728 -7.26 -4.59 19.60
CA ALA A 728 -6.61 -5.32 20.70
C ALA A 728 -5.45 -4.52 21.34
N GLN A 729 -4.67 -3.81 20.52
CA GLN A 729 -3.58 -2.96 21.00
C GLN A 729 -4.13 -1.74 21.76
N ARG A 730 -5.16 -1.08 21.21
CA ARG A 730 -5.84 0.07 21.87
C ARG A 730 -6.42 -0.34 23.22
N GLN A 731 -7.05 -1.51 23.29
CA GLN A 731 -7.58 -2.06 24.54
C GLN A 731 -6.48 -2.42 25.54
N ALA A 732 -5.32 -2.91 25.07
CA ALA A 732 -4.17 -3.16 25.93
C ALA A 732 -3.62 -1.86 26.54
N ILE A 733 -3.46 -0.80 25.73
CA ILE A 733 -3.04 0.52 26.19
C ILE A 733 -4.08 1.11 27.15
N ALA A 734 -5.38 0.97 26.85
CA ALA A 734 -6.45 1.43 27.73
C ALA A 734 -6.37 0.78 29.12
N LYS A 735 -6.13 -0.54 29.19
CA LYS A 735 -5.93 -1.25 30.46
C LYS A 735 -4.71 -0.71 31.21
N GLN A 736 -3.64 -0.41 30.49
CA GLN A 736 -2.43 0.17 31.06
C GLN A 736 -2.66 1.60 31.59
N ALA A 737 -3.48 2.40 30.90
CA ALA A 737 -3.79 3.78 31.28
C ALA A 737 -4.44 3.89 32.67
N LEU A 738 -5.29 2.93 33.05
CA LEU A 738 -5.85 2.88 34.41
C LEU A 738 -4.78 2.83 35.50
N SER A 739 -3.65 2.16 35.22
CA SER A 739 -2.51 2.14 36.15
C SER A 739 -1.74 3.47 36.15
N TRP A 740 -1.60 4.11 34.98
CA TRP A 740 -0.94 5.41 34.84
C TRP A 740 -1.67 6.54 35.57
N PHE A 741 -3.00 6.49 35.68
CA PHE A 741 -3.78 7.54 36.34
C PHE A 741 -3.56 7.58 37.85
N LYS A 742 -3.56 6.41 38.50
CA LYS A 742 -3.41 6.31 39.96
C LYS A 742 -1.97 6.54 40.39
N TYR A 743 -1.04 6.22 39.51
CA TYR A 743 0.37 6.26 39.80
C TYR A 743 1.14 6.85 38.62
N PRO A 744 1.09 8.17 38.44
CA PRO A 744 1.70 8.82 37.27
C PRO A 744 3.21 8.65 37.20
N ASN A 745 3.82 8.30 38.35
CA ASN A 745 5.24 8.02 38.50
C ASN A 745 5.55 6.52 38.72
N ILE A 746 4.55 5.62 38.67
CA ILE A 746 4.81 4.19 38.43
C ILE A 746 5.09 4.06 36.93
N VAL A 747 6.34 4.30 36.58
CA VAL A 747 6.90 4.03 35.27
C VAL A 747 7.16 2.52 35.20
N GLY A 748 6.08 1.76 35.01
CA GLY A 748 6.10 0.30 34.90
C GLY A 748 6.09 -0.12 33.44
N GLY A 749 7.25 0.02 32.80
CA GLY A 749 7.48 -0.32 31.40
C GLY A 749 8.63 0.47 30.78
N GLY A 750 9.69 0.76 31.56
CA GLY A 750 10.96 1.12 30.93
C GLY A 750 11.43 -0.05 30.07
N THR A 751 12.23 0.24 29.03
CA THR A 751 12.96 -0.79 28.28
C THR A 751 13.57 -1.76 29.30
N LEU A 752 13.34 -3.07 29.12
CA LEU A 752 13.99 -4.09 29.94
C LEU A 752 15.47 -3.74 30.04
N ALA A 753 15.96 -3.59 31.26
CA ALA A 753 17.38 -3.35 31.43
C ALA A 753 18.14 -4.54 30.83
N SER A 754 19.26 -4.23 30.16
CA SER A 754 20.12 -5.28 29.62
C SER A 754 20.45 -6.24 30.74
N SER A 755 20.25 -7.53 30.48
CA SER A 755 20.42 -8.56 31.49
C SER A 755 21.02 -9.82 30.88
N TYR A 756 21.49 -10.70 31.76
CA TYR A 756 22.05 -11.98 31.40
C TYR A 756 21.65 -13.04 32.43
N ASN A 757 21.73 -14.31 32.02
CA ASN A 757 21.38 -15.49 32.83
C ASN A 757 19.93 -15.51 33.36
N PHE A 758 18.99 -14.82 32.69
CA PHE A 758 17.57 -14.93 33.03
C PHE A 758 17.05 -16.35 32.70
N PRO A 759 16.54 -17.12 33.67
CA PRO A 759 15.95 -18.42 33.39
C PRO A 759 14.52 -18.24 32.86
N GLU A 760 14.28 -18.64 31.62
CA GLU A 760 13.06 -18.32 30.88
C GLU A 760 11.78 -18.89 31.53
N GLU A 761 11.89 -19.97 32.31
CA GLU A 761 10.79 -20.56 33.06
C GLU A 761 10.18 -19.62 34.12
N TYR A 762 10.88 -18.55 34.51
CA TYR A 762 10.37 -17.54 35.44
C TYR A 762 9.62 -16.40 34.75
N ARG A 763 9.65 -16.30 33.41
CA ARG A 763 9.08 -15.17 32.64
C ARG A 763 7.62 -14.88 32.98
N SER A 764 6.79 -15.92 33.09
CA SER A 764 5.36 -15.80 33.41
C SER A 764 5.09 -15.49 34.89
N ARG A 765 6.02 -15.81 35.78
CA ARG A 765 5.92 -15.59 37.24
C ARG A 765 6.56 -14.28 37.69
N PHE A 766 7.18 -13.57 36.75
CA PHE A 766 7.90 -12.33 36.97
C PHE A 766 7.28 -11.14 36.20
N PRO A 767 6.14 -10.59 36.68
CA PRO A 767 5.38 -9.59 35.93
C PRO A 767 6.06 -8.21 35.87
N ASN A 768 6.99 -7.92 36.78
CA ASN A 768 7.61 -6.60 36.94
C ASN A 768 9.14 -6.68 36.79
N PRO A 769 9.70 -7.06 35.63
CA PRO A 769 11.15 -7.08 35.46
C PRO A 769 11.79 -5.70 35.68
N PRO A 770 13.05 -5.64 36.15
CA PRO A 770 13.75 -4.39 36.35
C PRO A 770 13.97 -3.72 35.00
N THR A 771 13.75 -2.41 34.98
CA THR A 771 13.87 -1.61 33.76
C THR A 771 15.16 -0.80 33.79
N GLN A 772 15.41 -0.02 32.74
CA GLN A 772 16.51 0.95 32.73
C GLN A 772 16.47 1.90 33.95
N ARG A 773 15.33 2.09 34.65
CA ARG A 773 15.28 2.86 35.89
C ARG A 773 16.10 2.25 37.02
N ALA A 774 16.12 0.93 37.15
CA ALA A 774 17.02 0.25 38.09
C ALA A 774 18.50 0.47 37.73
N MET A 775 18.76 0.83 36.47
CA MET A 775 20.08 1.11 35.88
C MET A 775 20.34 2.62 35.67
N THR A 776 19.62 3.49 36.38
CA THR A 776 19.85 4.94 36.40
C THR A 776 19.77 5.43 37.85
N THR A 777 20.72 6.25 38.29
CA THR A 777 20.77 6.77 39.67
C THR A 777 19.45 7.46 40.05
N GLN A 778 18.74 6.89 41.03
CA GLN A 778 17.50 7.47 41.57
C GLN A 778 17.82 8.52 42.65
N ALA A 779 16.87 9.43 42.90
CA ALA A 779 17.00 10.44 43.94
C ALA A 779 17.23 9.80 45.32
N GLY A 780 18.15 10.37 46.09
CA GLY A 780 18.57 9.85 47.40
C GLY A 780 19.53 8.65 47.34
N ASN A 781 19.90 8.16 46.15
CA ASN A 781 20.90 7.11 46.02
C ASN A 781 22.32 7.67 46.19
N GLY A 782 23.00 7.32 47.28
CA GLY A 782 24.37 7.75 47.58
C GLY A 782 25.46 6.80 47.07
N TYR A 783 25.10 5.69 46.42
CA TYR A 783 26.07 4.66 46.04
C TYR A 783 26.72 4.90 44.67
N PRO A 784 27.97 4.44 44.47
CA PRO A 784 28.62 4.50 43.15
C PRO A 784 27.86 3.72 42.09
N VAL A 785 27.71 4.32 40.91
CA VAL A 785 27.04 3.72 39.75
C VAL A 785 27.65 2.35 39.41
N GLY A 786 26.79 1.39 39.08
CA GLY A 786 27.21 0.04 38.68
C GLY A 786 27.45 -0.92 39.83
N GLN A 787 27.36 -0.49 41.10
CA GLN A 787 27.49 -1.35 42.27
C GLN A 787 26.18 -2.10 42.60
N CYS A 788 26.29 -3.22 43.33
CA CYS A 788 25.13 -3.99 43.81
C CYS A 788 24.19 -3.13 44.66
N THR A 789 24.75 -2.34 45.58
CA THR A 789 24.00 -1.42 46.45
C THR A 789 23.30 -0.31 45.67
N TRP A 790 23.95 0.21 44.63
CA TRP A 790 23.36 1.22 43.75
C TRP A 790 22.14 0.66 43.00
N TYR A 791 22.27 -0.54 42.43
CA TYR A 791 21.18 -1.22 41.75
C TYR A 791 20.02 -1.54 42.70
N SER A 792 20.30 -2.18 43.84
CA SER A 792 19.26 -2.56 44.80
C SER A 792 18.48 -1.35 45.30
N TYR A 793 19.14 -0.19 45.49
CA TYR A 793 18.43 1.04 45.87
C TYR A 793 17.49 1.48 44.75
N ASN A 794 18.01 1.59 43.53
CA ASN A 794 17.21 2.03 42.37
C ASN A 794 16.04 1.08 42.11
N ARG A 795 16.26 -0.22 42.26
CA ARG A 795 15.23 -1.26 42.10
C ARG A 795 14.17 -1.17 43.19
N LEU A 796 14.53 -0.91 44.44
CA LEU A 796 13.55 -0.71 45.50
C LEU A 796 12.73 0.57 45.33
N VAL A 797 13.32 1.64 44.79
CA VAL A 797 12.58 2.84 44.38
C VAL A 797 11.64 2.53 43.22
N GLU A 798 12.12 1.78 42.21
CA GLU A 798 11.31 1.33 41.07
C GLU A 798 10.11 0.45 41.51
N LEU A 799 10.32 -0.40 42.51
CA LEU A 799 9.28 -1.25 43.11
C LEU A 799 8.38 -0.49 44.10
N GLY A 800 8.65 0.78 44.39
CA GLY A 800 7.90 1.59 45.36
C GLY A 800 8.10 1.17 46.82
N SER A 801 9.12 0.34 47.10
CA SER A 801 9.48 -0.12 48.45
C SER A 801 10.28 0.92 49.23
N ILE A 802 11.01 1.79 48.53
CA ILE A 802 11.59 3.02 49.08
C ILE A 802 10.83 4.20 48.48
N THR A 803 10.09 4.92 49.33
CA THR A 803 9.34 6.13 48.97
C THR A 803 9.96 7.40 49.52
N ASP A 804 10.78 7.30 50.57
CA ASP A 804 11.58 8.39 51.11
C ASP A 804 12.87 8.58 50.30
N LEU A 805 12.86 9.60 49.42
CA LEU A 805 13.96 9.93 48.53
C LEU A 805 14.87 11.04 49.09
N SER A 806 14.75 11.36 50.39
CA SER A 806 15.58 12.36 51.08
C SER A 806 17.06 11.98 51.18
N GLY A 807 17.41 10.73 50.87
CA GLY A 807 18.75 10.17 51.04
C GLY A 807 18.92 9.33 52.30
N SER A 808 17.90 9.24 53.16
CA SER A 808 17.93 8.40 54.38
C SER A 808 18.25 6.93 54.10
N TYR A 809 17.83 6.40 52.95
CA TYR A 809 18.10 5.03 52.51
C TYR A 809 19.32 4.93 51.55
N GLY A 810 20.00 6.04 51.27
CA GLY A 810 21.15 6.11 50.35
C GLY A 810 22.47 5.60 50.94
N TYR A 811 22.49 5.30 52.26
CA TYR A 811 23.69 4.93 53.02
C TYR A 811 23.37 3.83 54.05
N LEU A 812 23.22 2.60 53.56
CA LEU A 812 22.92 1.36 54.31
C LEU A 812 24.15 0.45 54.46
N GLY A 813 25.35 0.98 54.18
CA GLY A 813 26.61 0.24 54.24
C GLY A 813 26.88 -0.65 53.03
N ASN A 814 27.73 -1.67 53.21
CA ASN A 814 28.11 -2.61 52.17
C ASN A 814 27.00 -3.64 51.91
N GLY A 815 27.12 -4.46 50.86
CA GLY A 815 26.09 -5.43 50.47
C GLY A 815 25.65 -6.36 51.62
N GLN A 816 26.59 -6.80 52.46
CA GLN A 816 26.31 -7.61 53.65
C GLN A 816 25.58 -6.88 54.79
N ASN A 817 25.58 -5.54 54.81
CA ASN A 817 25.02 -4.74 55.89
C ASN A 817 23.56 -4.32 55.66
N TRP A 818 23.09 -4.40 54.41
CA TRP A 818 21.80 -3.84 53.98
C TRP A 818 20.62 -4.32 54.80
N VAL A 819 20.47 -5.62 55.03
CA VAL A 819 19.35 -6.15 55.83
C VAL A 819 19.37 -5.62 57.26
N ALA A 820 20.52 -5.62 57.93
CA ALA A 820 20.62 -5.09 59.29
C ALA A 820 20.28 -3.59 59.34
N SER A 821 20.77 -2.80 58.38
CA SER A 821 20.48 -1.37 58.30
C SER A 821 19.02 -1.06 57.97
N LEU A 822 18.38 -1.84 57.11
CA LEU A 822 16.95 -1.70 56.79
C LEU A 822 16.08 -2.06 58.01
N VAL A 823 16.43 -3.12 58.73
CA VAL A 823 15.73 -3.51 59.97
C VAL A 823 15.85 -2.44 61.04
N ALA A 824 17.03 -1.81 61.20
CA ALA A 824 17.21 -0.67 62.08
C ALA A 824 16.34 0.55 61.68
N LYS A 825 16.00 0.67 60.39
CA LYS A 825 15.05 1.67 59.86
C LYS A 825 13.58 1.19 59.88
N GLY A 826 13.31 0.05 60.50
CA GLY A 826 11.97 -0.46 60.75
C GLY A 826 11.45 -1.47 59.73
N TRP A 827 12.26 -1.96 58.79
CA TRP A 827 11.88 -3.07 57.91
C TRP A 827 11.77 -4.39 58.70
N ARG A 828 11.01 -5.35 58.17
CA ARG A 828 10.84 -6.66 58.82
C ARG A 828 11.97 -7.58 58.43
N TYR A 829 12.70 -8.09 59.41
CA TYR A 829 13.70 -9.15 59.23
C TYR A 829 13.01 -10.47 58.89
N SER A 830 13.60 -11.25 57.99
CA SER A 830 13.19 -12.62 57.70
C SER A 830 14.40 -13.53 57.53
N PRO A 831 14.39 -14.74 58.14
CA PRO A 831 15.40 -15.77 57.89
C PRO A 831 15.14 -16.56 56.60
N THR A 832 13.99 -16.36 55.94
CA THR A 832 13.58 -17.05 54.70
C THR A 832 13.31 -16.06 53.56
N PRO A 833 13.50 -16.46 52.29
CA PRO A 833 13.29 -15.57 51.15
C PRO A 833 11.81 -15.18 51.02
N ILE A 834 11.55 -13.90 50.74
CA ILE A 834 10.22 -13.35 50.49
C ILE A 834 10.26 -12.57 49.19
N LYS A 835 9.24 -12.72 48.33
CA LYS A 835 9.14 -11.96 47.07
C LYS A 835 9.12 -10.45 47.36
N GLY A 836 9.96 -9.69 46.66
CA GLY A 836 10.15 -8.25 46.86
C GLY A 836 11.11 -7.89 48.01
N ALA A 837 11.67 -8.87 48.72
CA ALA A 837 12.65 -8.62 49.77
C ALA A 837 14.01 -8.21 49.20
N VAL A 838 14.75 -7.45 50.01
CA VAL A 838 16.20 -7.34 49.88
C VAL A 838 16.83 -8.62 50.39
N VAL A 839 17.86 -9.12 49.69
CA VAL A 839 18.72 -10.21 50.17
C VAL A 839 20.16 -9.72 50.34
N SER A 840 20.70 -9.83 51.55
CA SER A 840 22.12 -9.58 51.84
C SER A 840 22.88 -10.91 51.94
N THR A 841 24.05 -10.96 51.31
CA THR A 841 24.98 -12.10 51.33
C THR A 841 26.19 -11.72 52.17
N ALA A 842 26.54 -12.54 53.16
CA ALA A 842 27.71 -12.34 54.00
C ALA A 842 29.02 -12.44 53.20
N GLY A 843 29.98 -11.55 53.47
CA GLY A 843 31.28 -11.53 52.83
C GLY A 843 32.05 -12.85 52.99
N GLY A 844 32.69 -13.30 51.91
CA GLY A 844 33.48 -14.54 51.88
C GLY A 844 32.67 -15.79 51.56
N PHE A 845 31.35 -15.65 51.45
CA PHE A 845 30.44 -16.70 51.00
C PHE A 845 29.92 -16.40 49.60
N ASP A 846 29.45 -17.44 48.89
CA ASP A 846 28.75 -17.31 47.60
C ASP A 846 29.53 -16.49 46.55
N GLY A 847 30.86 -16.65 46.54
CA GLY A 847 31.76 -15.95 45.62
C GLY A 847 31.94 -14.45 45.90
N THR A 848 31.46 -13.94 47.03
CA THR A 848 31.57 -12.52 47.40
C THR A 848 32.91 -12.19 48.05
N PHE A 849 33.37 -10.95 47.91
CA PHE A 849 34.57 -10.47 48.59
C PHE A 849 34.35 -10.42 50.11
N PRO A 850 35.29 -10.95 50.94
CA PRO A 850 35.17 -10.98 52.40
C PRO A 850 34.84 -9.65 53.08
N GLN A 851 35.28 -8.54 52.48
CA GLN A 851 35.14 -7.20 53.04
C GLN A 851 33.77 -6.56 52.75
N TRP A 852 33.09 -6.96 51.69
CA TRP A 852 31.95 -6.23 51.12
C TRP A 852 30.64 -7.02 51.13
N GLY A 853 30.70 -8.34 50.93
CA GLY A 853 29.52 -9.16 50.66
C GLY A 853 28.79 -8.76 49.37
N HIS A 854 27.49 -9.04 49.30
CA HIS A 854 26.66 -8.68 48.13
C HIS A 854 25.21 -8.42 48.53
N VAL A 855 24.48 -7.65 47.71
CA VAL A 855 23.05 -7.40 47.89
C VAL A 855 22.30 -7.53 46.57
N GLY A 856 21.10 -8.11 46.63
CA GLY A 856 20.20 -8.27 45.49
C GLY A 856 18.74 -8.14 45.92
N ILE A 857 17.83 -8.32 44.96
CA ILE A 857 16.37 -8.27 45.17
C ILE A 857 15.75 -9.61 44.84
N VAL A 858 14.94 -10.14 45.75
CA VAL A 858 14.22 -11.41 45.54
C VAL A 858 13.02 -11.16 44.64
N GLU A 859 13.05 -11.69 43.42
CA GLU A 859 12.02 -11.45 42.41
C GLU A 859 10.92 -12.51 42.43
N VAL A 860 11.30 -13.77 42.70
CA VAL A 860 10.38 -14.92 42.79
C VAL A 860 10.87 -15.87 43.88
N VAL A 861 9.94 -16.46 44.64
CA VAL A 861 10.21 -17.57 45.57
C VAL A 861 9.48 -18.80 45.05
N ASN A 862 10.15 -19.94 45.03
CA ASN A 862 9.62 -21.23 44.59
C ASN A 862 9.02 -22.02 45.76
N PRO A 863 8.15 -23.01 45.48
CA PRO A 863 7.58 -23.88 46.51
C PRO A 863 8.63 -24.65 47.32
N ASP A 864 9.78 -24.98 46.73
CA ASP A 864 10.89 -25.67 47.39
C ASP A 864 11.80 -24.75 48.22
N GLY A 865 11.47 -23.46 48.31
CA GLY A 865 12.23 -22.45 49.03
C GLY A 865 13.41 -21.85 48.25
N SER A 866 13.74 -22.36 47.06
CA SER A 866 14.69 -21.67 46.15
C SER A 866 14.09 -20.36 45.64
N PHE A 867 14.93 -19.41 45.25
CA PHE A 867 14.47 -18.06 44.90
C PHE A 867 15.29 -17.43 43.78
N LEU A 868 14.60 -16.73 42.87
CA LEU A 868 15.21 -15.94 41.81
C LEU A 868 15.61 -14.57 42.38
N VAL A 869 16.86 -14.19 42.15
CA VAL A 869 17.39 -12.87 42.52
C VAL A 869 17.71 -12.07 41.26
N SER A 870 17.47 -10.77 41.32
CA SER A 870 18.05 -9.77 40.41
C SER A 870 19.13 -8.97 41.16
N GLU A 871 20.28 -8.76 40.52
CA GLU A 871 21.44 -8.10 41.14
C GLU A 871 22.36 -7.46 40.09
N LEU A 872 23.32 -6.64 40.53
CA LEU A 872 24.30 -5.95 39.67
C LEU A 872 25.71 -6.05 40.26
N ASN A 873 26.75 -5.94 39.43
CA ASN A 873 28.14 -6.18 39.82
C ASN A 873 28.43 -7.61 40.29
N TYR A 874 27.62 -8.57 39.84
CA TYR A 874 27.95 -9.98 39.96
C TYR A 874 28.98 -10.34 38.87
N GLY A 875 30.04 -11.06 39.25
CA GLY A 875 31.14 -11.39 38.33
C GLY A 875 31.89 -10.18 37.75
N GLY A 876 31.79 -9.01 38.37
CA GLY A 876 32.41 -7.76 37.89
C GLY A 876 31.63 -7.04 36.76
N ILE A 877 30.44 -7.51 36.40
CA ILE A 877 29.63 -6.90 35.34
C ILE A 877 28.74 -5.80 35.93
N GLN A 878 29.12 -4.55 35.67
CA GLN A 878 28.49 -3.35 36.26
C GLN A 878 27.42 -2.68 35.37
N HIS A 879 27.25 -3.15 34.13
CA HIS A 879 26.40 -2.51 33.12
C HIS A 879 25.21 -3.38 32.66
N LYS A 880 25.02 -4.57 33.24
CA LYS A 880 23.90 -5.48 32.95
C LYS A 880 23.43 -6.18 34.20
N ILE A 881 22.12 -6.35 34.33
CA ILE A 881 21.50 -7.05 35.46
C ILE A 881 21.78 -8.54 35.35
N HIS A 882 22.22 -9.12 36.46
CA HIS A 882 22.37 -10.55 36.61
C HIS A 882 21.11 -11.16 37.20
N TYR A 883 20.73 -12.33 36.70
CA TYR A 883 19.76 -13.19 37.34
C TYR A 883 20.37 -14.53 37.71
N ARG A 884 19.98 -15.05 38.87
CA ARG A 884 20.26 -16.43 39.25
C ARG A 884 19.24 -16.96 40.23
N VAL A 885 19.09 -18.29 40.22
CA VAL A 885 18.30 -19.02 41.21
C VAL A 885 19.23 -19.44 42.35
N CYS A 886 18.91 -18.97 43.55
CA CYS A 886 19.64 -19.26 44.78
C CYS A 886 18.86 -20.28 45.62
N ARG A 887 19.57 -21.02 46.47
CA ARG A 887 18.97 -21.88 47.50
C ARG A 887 19.14 -21.25 48.88
N PRO A 888 18.20 -21.44 49.81
CA PRO A 888 18.36 -20.97 51.19
C PRO A 888 19.67 -21.45 51.79
N ALA A 889 20.39 -20.54 52.44
CA ALA A 889 21.67 -20.80 53.07
C ALA A 889 21.87 -19.85 54.26
N PRO A 890 22.64 -20.24 55.29
CA PRO A 890 22.76 -19.47 56.53
C PRO A 890 23.48 -18.12 56.35
N PHE A 891 24.16 -17.91 55.21
CA PHE A 891 24.85 -16.67 54.88
C PHE A 891 23.95 -15.67 54.11
N TYR A 892 22.68 -16.01 53.84
CA TYR A 892 21.69 -15.07 53.33
C TYR A 892 20.82 -14.54 54.47
N SER A 893 20.49 -13.26 54.39
CA SER A 893 19.50 -12.61 55.26
C SER A 893 18.53 -11.79 54.41
N PHE A 894 17.30 -11.61 54.87
CA PHE A 894 16.25 -10.94 54.10
C PHE A 894 15.57 -9.82 54.89
N ALA A 895 15.16 -8.75 54.18
CA ALA A 895 14.34 -7.68 54.75
C ALA A 895 13.22 -7.27 53.78
N THR A 896 12.00 -7.07 54.30
CA THR A 896 10.87 -6.53 53.52
C THR A 896 10.38 -5.19 54.07
N PRO A 897 9.77 -4.34 53.22
CA PRO A 897 9.06 -3.15 53.68
C PRO A 897 7.97 -3.51 54.70
N LYS A 898 7.58 -2.51 55.50
CA LYS A 898 6.78 -2.72 56.71
C LYS A 898 5.30 -2.95 56.45
#